data_AF-A0A8C9X2W6-F1
#
_entry.id   AF-A0A8C9X2W6-F1
#
_cell.length_a   1.000
_cell.length_b   1.000
_cell.length_c   1.000
_cell.angle_alpha   90.00
_cell.angle_beta   90.00
_cell.angle_gamma   90.00
#
_symmetry.space_group_name_H-M   'P 1'
#
loop_
_entity.id
_entity.type
_entity.pdbx_description
1 polymer ?
#
loop_
_entity_poly.entity_id
_entity_poly.type
_entity_poly.pdbx_seq_one_letter_code
_entity_poly.pdbx_strand_id
1 'polypeptide(L)'
;YILVTNCPTEPSPADDSGSAESPSSTSKNSPTDSTTSSGFCNGPSTPSSETVGSSLVSSPQTSANTSAPSHALSSPYDTDCSRKLISQIQRSLSQESLLDELESELLAFHPPVNGLPTDQEGCMVVFEKCVQFKYAQQEKSIQRLLEENKRHQELILGICSEKDNMREELKKRAETEKQHMATIKKLEGRVEELLKELKESRDKLIHQDQAAKAALQHMHKEMSHRLEQVNKKCDEARQEKEAMVMKYVRGEKEALDLRRDKESLEKSLREATKEVDRQALRGNQLAQEKGRLQQLYDAKEGEVSRLTREVEKLKEEINSHLIKVKWAQNKLKSEADAHKETKDKLRETTSKLAQAKEETEQIRKNCQDMIRTYQESEELKSNELDAKLRKTKVELEKHKQEQTDQLEVHRVKAKELDDLKRSYKEGMDELITLRTKLKCLEDERPRWEDELSKYREIINRQKAEIGRQREKLEEITALQDQHQRDKQEITALREEMDSLTNQMADLQRDVQGSREREAELLGFTEKLSSKNAQLQSESNSLQSQLDHSRCHNIFPLYHGCYCIFTLIISLSPLILQQEVQGLQEERAALQTEMAQLKTRVEELRDELVTQKRKQAANIKDLTKQLTQARKRLEQVENGGCERDASSMGSRSSSSGSLNARHGGSSGVEERSPESQSGPSVVAVDSFPEVDKTMLVERIVRLQKALARKQEKIEFMEDHIKQLVEEIRKKTKIIQSYVLREESGAFSSEASDINKANLSRRGGIMASLYSSHPADSGLTLDLSLEINRKLQAVLEDTLLKNITLKVSSPPEGIILKSILL
;
A
#
# COMPACT_ATOMS: atom_id res chain seq x y z
N TYR A 1 81.68 17.76 -27.07
CA TYR A 1 81.66 19.21 -27.38
C TYR A 1 80.25 19.58 -27.75
N ILE A 2 79.69 20.68 -27.20
CA ILE A 2 78.40 21.32 -27.60
C ILE A 2 77.18 20.38 -27.42
N LEU A 3 76.25 20.52 -26.49
CA LEU A 3 75.84 21.63 -25.60
C LEU A 3 75.27 22.86 -26.32
N VAL A 4 73.95 22.85 -26.54
CA VAL A 4 73.06 24.02 -26.43
C VAL A 4 71.61 23.56 -26.18
N THR A 5 70.86 24.36 -25.44
CA THR A 5 69.47 24.15 -25.01
C THR A 5 68.45 24.35 -26.12
N ASN A 6 67.28 23.69 -26.02
CA ASN A 6 66.00 24.37 -25.79
C ASN A 6 64.85 23.37 -25.57
N CYS A 7 63.86 23.81 -24.77
CA CYS A 7 62.60 23.14 -24.42
C CYS A 7 61.56 24.24 -24.12
N PRO A 8 60.25 23.94 -24.02
CA PRO A 8 59.57 22.65 -24.26
C PRO A 8 58.50 22.74 -25.35
N THR A 9 57.84 21.62 -25.65
CA THR A 9 56.46 21.61 -26.16
C THR A 9 55.77 20.36 -25.60
N GLU A 10 54.74 20.56 -24.78
CA GLU A 10 53.93 19.49 -24.18
C GLU A 10 52.45 19.84 -24.42
N PRO A 11 51.62 18.91 -24.94
CA PRO A 11 50.22 19.19 -25.26
C PRO A 11 49.30 18.99 -24.05
N SER A 12 48.23 19.77 -23.99
CA SER A 12 47.09 19.54 -23.09
C SER A 12 46.42 18.18 -23.38
N PRO A 13 45.63 17.67 -22.43
CA PRO A 13 44.19 17.67 -22.68
C PRO A 13 43.41 18.34 -21.55
N ALA A 14 42.38 19.12 -21.92
CA ALA A 14 41.41 19.69 -20.99
C ALA A 14 40.01 19.69 -21.61
N ASP A 15 39.14 18.88 -21.01
CA ASP A 15 37.71 19.10 -20.75
C ASP A 15 36.87 19.88 -21.79
N ASP A 16 35.93 19.17 -22.42
CA ASP A 16 34.87 19.70 -23.28
C ASP A 16 33.58 19.94 -22.46
N SER A 17 33.11 21.19 -22.41
CA SER A 17 31.78 21.56 -21.93
C SER A 17 31.37 22.94 -22.49
N GLY A 18 30.60 22.95 -23.58
CA GLY A 18 30.32 24.18 -24.35
C GLY A 18 29.04 24.94 -23.98
N SER A 19 29.08 26.26 -24.25
CA SER A 19 27.98 27.16 -24.67
C SER A 19 26.75 27.35 -23.74
N ALA A 20 26.13 28.53 -23.64
CA ALA A 20 26.13 29.70 -24.54
C ALA A 20 25.88 31.04 -23.80
N GLU A 21 26.12 32.16 -24.48
CA GLU A 21 25.80 33.53 -24.01
C GLU A 21 24.67 34.19 -24.83
N SER A 22 23.72 34.82 -24.11
CA SER A 22 23.18 36.19 -24.39
C SER A 22 22.47 36.49 -25.75
N PRO A 23 21.87 37.68 -26.01
CA PRO A 23 21.64 38.85 -25.15
C PRO A 23 20.17 39.40 -25.09
N SER A 24 20.05 40.51 -24.36
CA SER A 24 18.93 41.40 -23.99
C SER A 24 17.98 42.02 -25.05
N SER A 25 16.73 42.29 -24.64
CA SER A 25 15.84 43.49 -24.87
C SER A 25 15.62 44.06 -26.31
N THR A 26 14.46 44.65 -26.69
CA THR A 26 13.81 45.83 -26.05
C THR A 26 12.41 46.16 -26.66
N SER A 27 11.47 46.65 -25.82
CA SER A 27 10.32 47.56 -26.09
C SER A 27 9.30 47.43 -27.26
N LYS A 28 8.01 47.53 -26.86
CA LYS A 28 6.92 48.41 -27.40
C LYS A 28 6.17 48.09 -28.71
N ASN A 29 4.84 48.19 -28.55
CA ASN A 29 3.80 48.70 -29.47
C ASN A 29 3.34 47.86 -30.69
N SER A 30 2.05 47.53 -30.63
CA SER A 30 1.12 47.18 -31.71
C SER A 30 0.66 48.40 -32.54
N PRO A 31 -0.20 48.25 -33.58
CA PRO A 31 -0.20 47.24 -34.67
C PRO A 31 -0.45 47.87 -36.07
N THR A 32 -0.24 47.13 -37.18
CA THR A 32 -1.13 47.17 -38.39
C THR A 32 -0.75 46.13 -39.47
N ASP A 33 -1.78 45.43 -39.96
CA ASP A 33 -2.12 45.04 -41.34
C ASP A 33 -1.13 44.53 -42.42
N SER A 34 -1.72 43.67 -43.26
CA SER A 34 -1.40 43.32 -44.66
C SER A 34 -0.34 42.23 -44.94
N THR A 35 -0.72 41.02 -45.41
CA THR A 35 -1.12 40.65 -46.82
C THR A 35 0.13 40.30 -47.65
N THR A 36 0.30 39.12 -48.28
CA THR A 36 -0.61 38.34 -49.14
C THR A 36 -0.13 36.86 -49.32
N SER A 37 -1.01 35.93 -49.75
CA SER A 37 -0.81 34.85 -50.78
C SER A 37 0.38 33.85 -50.67
N SER A 38 0.32 32.55 -51.01
CA SER A 38 -0.70 31.50 -51.31
C SER A 38 0.05 30.14 -51.39
N GLY A 39 -0.52 28.92 -51.48
CA GLY A 39 -1.91 28.41 -51.50
C GLY A 39 -1.93 26.91 -51.89
N PHE A 40 -3.12 26.32 -52.09
CA PHE A 40 -3.40 25.00 -52.72
C PHE A 40 -2.97 23.70 -51.98
N CYS A 41 -3.67 22.56 -52.07
CA CYS A 41 -5.11 22.28 -52.33
C CYS A 41 -5.46 20.80 -51.99
N ASN A 42 -6.72 20.51 -51.60
CA ASN A 42 -7.58 19.35 -51.99
C ASN A 42 -8.59 18.91 -50.88
N GLY A 43 -9.82 18.57 -51.29
CA GLY A 43 -10.91 18.02 -50.45
C GLY A 43 -11.15 16.51 -50.71
N PRO A 44 -12.39 15.94 -50.57
CA PRO A 44 -13.71 16.60 -50.76
C PRO A 44 -14.86 16.20 -49.77
N SER A 45 -16.08 16.64 -50.09
CA SER A 45 -17.43 16.13 -49.65
C SER A 45 -17.90 16.44 -48.21
N THR A 46 -18.75 17.45 -47.92
CA THR A 46 -20.20 17.72 -48.26
C THR A 46 -21.25 16.86 -47.51
N PRO A 47 -22.45 17.37 -47.14
CA PRO A 47 -22.89 18.78 -47.01
C PRO A 47 -23.75 19.11 -45.75
N SER A 48 -23.81 20.38 -45.36
CA SER A 48 -24.96 21.03 -44.69
C SER A 48 -24.84 22.55 -44.80
N SER A 49 -25.97 23.26 -44.81
CA SER A 49 -26.07 24.66 -45.26
C SER A 49 -25.82 25.69 -44.17
N GLU A 50 -25.10 26.75 -44.53
CA GLU A 50 -25.56 28.13 -44.29
C GLU A 50 -24.84 29.10 -45.24
N THR A 51 -25.60 29.90 -46.00
CA THR A 51 -25.10 30.93 -46.94
C THR A 51 -26.23 31.89 -47.29
N VAL A 52 -25.89 33.09 -47.80
CA VAL A 52 -26.75 34.22 -48.17
C VAL A 52 -27.26 35.01 -46.93
N GLY A 53 -27.06 36.32 -46.81
CA GLY A 53 -26.38 37.27 -47.71
C GLY A 53 -27.24 38.51 -47.93
N SER A 54 -26.69 39.70 -47.65
CA SER A 54 -27.48 40.93 -47.55
C SER A 54 -26.97 42.03 -48.48
N SER A 55 -27.63 42.23 -49.63
CA SER A 55 -27.63 43.50 -50.37
C SER A 55 -28.75 43.58 -51.41
N LEU A 56 -29.36 44.78 -51.46
CA LEU A 56 -30.11 45.40 -52.57
C LEU A 56 -31.48 44.81 -53.01
N VAL A 57 -32.48 45.70 -52.87
CA VAL A 57 -33.57 46.00 -53.83
C VAL A 57 -34.58 44.89 -54.17
N SER A 58 -35.83 45.11 -53.74
CA SER A 58 -36.98 45.33 -54.66
C SER A 58 -38.20 45.87 -53.93
N SER A 59 -38.87 46.87 -54.53
CA SER A 59 -40.24 47.25 -54.16
C SER A 59 -41.24 46.27 -54.76
N PRO A 60 -42.45 46.17 -54.19
CA PRO A 60 -43.63 46.30 -55.04
C PRO A 60 -44.60 47.38 -54.53
N GLN A 61 -45.06 48.24 -55.44
CA GLN A 61 -46.37 48.91 -55.28
C GLN A 61 -47.46 48.01 -55.86
N THR A 62 -48.57 47.86 -55.14
CA THR A 62 -49.92 47.48 -55.65
C THR A 62 -50.90 47.67 -54.48
N SER A 63 -51.60 48.80 -54.34
CA SER A 63 -52.71 49.34 -55.15
C SER A 63 -54.10 48.78 -54.81
N ALA A 64 -54.67 49.28 -53.71
CA ALA A 64 -56.10 49.35 -53.43
C ALA A 64 -56.29 50.62 -52.57
N ASN A 65 -56.80 51.76 -53.06
CA ASN A 65 -57.93 51.95 -53.95
C ASN A 65 -59.19 51.24 -53.45
N THR A 66 -59.68 51.64 -52.29
CA THR A 66 -61.13 51.79 -52.08
C THR A 66 -61.42 53.28 -51.96
N SER A 67 -62.13 53.82 -52.94
CA SER A 67 -62.56 55.22 -52.95
C SER A 67 -63.39 55.56 -51.72
N ALA A 68 -63.16 56.72 -51.11
CA ALA A 68 -64.24 57.46 -50.48
C ALA A 68 -65.10 58.04 -51.62
N PRO A 69 -66.33 57.55 -51.86
CA PRO A 69 -67.20 58.19 -52.83
C PRO A 69 -67.80 59.41 -52.14
N SER A 70 -67.46 60.60 -52.64
CA SER A 70 -68.13 61.84 -52.28
C SER A 70 -69.55 61.87 -52.85
N HIS A 71 -70.41 60.96 -52.35
CA HIS A 71 -71.85 61.15 -52.43
C HIS A 71 -72.16 62.49 -51.79
N ALA A 72 -72.76 63.39 -52.57
CA ALA A 72 -73.28 64.63 -52.06
C ALA A 72 -74.23 64.34 -50.88
N LEU A 73 -74.29 65.25 -49.92
CA LEU A 73 -75.34 65.23 -48.89
C LEU A 73 -76.68 65.66 -49.51
N SER A 74 -77.17 64.89 -50.49
CA SER A 74 -78.60 64.77 -50.74
C SER A 74 -79.22 64.33 -49.42
N SER A 75 -79.97 65.24 -48.81
CA SER A 75 -80.68 65.00 -47.56
C SER A 75 -81.44 63.66 -47.63
N PRO A 76 -81.47 62.83 -46.58
CA PRO A 76 -82.18 61.53 -46.62
C PRO A 76 -83.70 61.65 -46.78
N TYR A 77 -84.22 62.87 -46.95
CA TYR A 77 -85.61 63.22 -47.27
C TYR A 77 -85.83 63.62 -48.75
N ASP A 78 -84.78 63.66 -49.57
CA ASP A 78 -84.79 64.13 -50.97
C ASP A 78 -84.87 62.93 -51.96
N THR A 79 -86.03 62.27 -51.97
CA THR A 79 -86.35 61.14 -52.85
C THR A 79 -86.94 61.65 -54.19
N ASP A 80 -86.97 60.82 -55.24
CA ASP A 80 -87.71 61.18 -56.46
C ASP A 80 -89.23 61.29 -56.22
N CYS A 81 -89.73 60.72 -55.11
CA CYS A 81 -91.13 60.84 -54.72
C CYS A 81 -91.40 62.17 -54.00
N SER A 82 -90.52 62.64 -53.11
CA SER A 82 -90.63 63.99 -52.52
C SER A 82 -90.40 65.09 -53.56
N ARG A 83 -89.50 64.90 -54.54
CA ARG A 83 -89.39 65.78 -55.72
C ARG A 83 -90.66 65.81 -56.57
N LYS A 84 -91.31 64.67 -56.82
CA LYS A 84 -92.62 64.61 -57.49
C LYS A 84 -93.71 65.31 -56.67
N LEU A 85 -93.76 65.07 -55.36
CA LEU A 85 -94.74 65.67 -54.45
C LEU A 85 -94.66 67.20 -54.47
N ILE A 86 -93.46 67.77 -54.37
CA ILE A 86 -93.24 69.22 -54.49
C ILE A 86 -93.67 69.72 -55.89
N SER A 87 -93.30 69.00 -56.95
CA SER A 87 -93.68 69.32 -58.34
C SER A 87 -95.18 69.24 -58.63
N GLN A 88 -95.94 68.54 -57.78
CA GLN A 88 -97.38 68.39 -57.86
C GLN A 88 -98.11 69.44 -57.01
N ILE A 89 -97.62 69.74 -55.81
CA ILE A 89 -98.08 70.86 -54.98
C ILE A 89 -97.91 72.21 -55.72
N GLN A 90 -96.78 72.40 -56.41
CA GLN A 90 -96.55 73.58 -57.25
C GLN A 90 -97.51 73.69 -58.44
N ARG A 91 -98.04 72.57 -58.96
CA ARG A 91 -99.03 72.57 -60.05
C ARG A 91 -100.45 72.92 -59.59
N SER A 92 -100.78 72.70 -58.32
CA SER A 92 -102.09 73.01 -57.74
C SER A 92 -102.26 74.46 -57.27
N LEU A 93 -101.25 75.33 -57.43
CA LEU A 93 -101.22 76.68 -56.85
C LEU A 93 -101.26 77.85 -57.87
N SER A 94 -101.67 77.62 -59.11
CA SER A 94 -101.87 78.69 -60.11
C SER A 94 -103.19 79.45 -59.84
N GLN A 95 -103.14 80.50 -59.03
CA GLN A 95 -104.33 81.23 -58.53
C GLN A 95 -105.07 82.11 -59.58
N GLU A 96 -104.59 82.20 -60.83
CA GLU A 96 -105.17 83.08 -61.86
C GLU A 96 -106.64 82.76 -62.17
N SER A 97 -107.01 81.47 -62.27
CA SER A 97 -108.36 81.03 -62.64
C SER A 97 -109.49 81.45 -61.68
N LEU A 98 -109.17 81.96 -60.49
CA LEU A 98 -110.16 82.44 -59.50
C LEU A 98 -110.48 83.94 -59.64
N LEU A 99 -109.69 84.70 -60.39
CA LEU A 99 -109.92 86.13 -60.60
C LEU A 99 -110.89 86.36 -61.78
N ASP A 100 -110.72 85.62 -62.88
CA ASP A 100 -111.61 85.65 -64.05
C ASP A 100 -113.08 85.30 -63.69
N GLU A 101 -113.28 84.31 -62.80
CA GLU A 101 -114.62 83.87 -62.35
C GLU A 101 -115.31 84.93 -61.47
N LEU A 102 -114.55 85.85 -60.85
CA LEU A 102 -115.05 86.99 -60.06
C LEU A 102 -115.35 88.23 -60.92
N GLU A 103 -114.46 88.60 -61.84
CA GLU A 103 -114.68 89.74 -62.75
C GLU A 103 -115.91 89.52 -63.64
N SER A 104 -116.18 88.26 -64.00
CA SER A 104 -117.37 87.82 -64.74
C SER A 104 -118.70 88.08 -64.02
N GLU A 105 -118.76 88.01 -62.68
CA GLU A 105 -120.02 88.26 -61.94
C GLU A 105 -120.31 89.75 -61.73
N LEU A 106 -119.29 90.61 -61.70
CA LEU A 106 -119.47 92.05 -61.45
C LEU A 106 -120.15 92.80 -62.61
N LEU A 107 -119.98 92.30 -63.85
CA LEU A 107 -120.52 92.91 -65.07
C LEU A 107 -122.02 92.63 -65.30
N ALA A 108 -122.67 91.82 -64.46
CA ALA A 108 -124.06 91.36 -64.68
C ALA A 108 -125.16 92.34 -64.20
N PHE A 109 -124.82 93.50 -63.64
CA PHE A 109 -125.78 94.42 -63.01
C PHE A 109 -125.96 95.75 -63.76
N HIS A 110 -127.10 95.92 -64.44
CA HIS A 110 -127.63 97.22 -64.87
C HIS A 110 -129.18 97.25 -64.84
N PRO A 111 -129.83 98.33 -64.37
CA PRO A 111 -131.29 98.43 -64.27
C PRO A 111 -131.93 99.31 -65.36
N PRO A 112 -133.27 99.26 -65.52
CA PRO A 112 -134.06 100.42 -65.96
C PRO A 112 -135.27 100.72 -65.04
N VAL A 113 -135.96 101.84 -65.29
CA VAL A 113 -136.90 102.50 -64.36
C VAL A 113 -138.28 102.77 -65.00
N ASN A 114 -139.34 102.52 -64.22
CA ASN A 114 -140.75 102.98 -64.32
C ASN A 114 -141.49 103.03 -65.68
N GLY A 115 -142.58 102.26 -65.77
CA GLY A 115 -143.71 102.51 -66.69
C GLY A 115 -144.75 101.38 -66.68
N LEU A 116 -146.02 101.70 -66.41
CA LEU A 116 -147.16 100.80 -66.68
C LEU A 116 -147.51 100.86 -68.19
N PRO A 117 -148.19 99.86 -68.81
CA PRO A 117 -149.27 99.08 -68.20
C PRO A 117 -149.22 97.55 -68.42
N THR A 118 -150.34 96.91 -68.06
CA THR A 118 -150.74 95.50 -68.14
C THR A 118 -150.23 94.71 -69.34
N ASP A 119 -149.47 93.63 -69.09
CA ASP A 119 -149.90 92.27 -69.46
C ASP A 119 -149.16 91.20 -68.61
N GLN A 120 -149.82 90.06 -68.36
CA GLN A 120 -149.47 89.15 -67.25
C GLN A 120 -149.24 87.70 -67.72
N GLU A 121 -147.99 87.35 -68.06
CA GLU A 121 -147.54 85.94 -68.14
C GLU A 121 -145.99 85.82 -68.18
N GLY A 122 -145.33 86.59 -69.05
CA GLY A 122 -143.96 86.33 -69.48
C GLY A 122 -142.82 86.50 -68.45
N CYS A 123 -143.05 87.20 -67.34
CA CYS A 123 -141.97 87.56 -66.41
C CYS A 123 -141.47 86.38 -65.56
N MET A 124 -142.36 85.46 -65.17
CA MET A 124 -142.04 84.41 -64.19
C MET A 124 -141.05 83.36 -64.74
N VAL A 125 -141.17 83.02 -66.03
CA VAL A 125 -140.35 82.02 -66.72
C VAL A 125 -138.86 82.42 -66.82
N VAL A 126 -138.58 83.73 -66.83
CA VAL A 126 -137.21 84.26 -66.89
C VAL A 126 -136.52 84.11 -65.53
N PHE A 127 -137.23 84.38 -64.44
CA PHE A 127 -136.73 84.22 -63.08
C PHE A 127 -136.38 82.76 -62.76
N GLU A 128 -137.27 81.83 -63.09
CA GLU A 128 -137.07 80.40 -62.82
C GLU A 128 -135.86 79.81 -63.55
N LYS A 129 -135.63 80.21 -64.82
CA LYS A 129 -134.43 79.82 -65.57
C LYS A 129 -133.14 80.38 -64.95
N CYS A 130 -133.16 81.61 -64.42
CA CYS A 130 -132.01 82.19 -63.73
C CYS A 130 -131.65 81.38 -62.46
N VAL A 131 -132.66 81.02 -61.68
CA VAL A 131 -132.51 80.19 -60.47
C VAL A 131 -131.96 78.79 -60.82
N GLN A 132 -132.51 78.12 -61.84
CA GLN A 132 -132.01 76.82 -62.30
C GLN A 132 -130.54 76.89 -62.78
N PHE A 133 -130.17 77.96 -63.51
CA PHE A 133 -128.78 78.17 -63.94
C PHE A 133 -127.82 78.35 -62.75
N LYS A 134 -128.20 79.13 -61.73
CA LYS A 134 -127.38 79.30 -60.53
C LYS A 134 -127.24 78.02 -59.71
N TYR A 135 -128.30 77.21 -59.57
CA TYR A 135 -128.18 75.88 -58.97
C TYR A 135 -127.23 74.97 -59.75
N ALA A 136 -127.31 74.93 -61.08
CA ALA A 136 -126.40 74.13 -61.91
C ALA A 136 -124.93 74.64 -61.86
N GLN A 137 -124.71 75.95 -61.71
CA GLN A 137 -123.38 76.52 -61.47
C GLN A 137 -122.84 76.11 -60.08
N GLN A 138 -123.69 76.17 -59.06
CA GLN A 138 -123.34 75.76 -57.70
C GLN A 138 -123.04 74.26 -57.60
N GLU A 139 -123.85 73.40 -58.24
CA GLU A 139 -123.63 71.96 -58.28
C GLU A 139 -122.28 71.62 -58.94
N LYS A 140 -121.94 72.25 -60.06
CA LYS A 140 -120.61 72.11 -60.70
C LYS A 140 -119.47 72.59 -59.80
N SER A 141 -119.69 73.63 -58.99
CA SER A 141 -118.70 74.08 -58.00
C SER A 141 -118.51 73.06 -56.88
N ILE A 142 -119.60 72.50 -56.36
CA ILE A 142 -119.56 71.41 -55.37
C ILE A 142 -118.87 70.17 -55.95
N GLN A 143 -119.13 69.81 -57.21
CA GLN A 143 -118.45 68.70 -57.89
C GLN A 143 -116.95 68.97 -58.07
N ARG A 144 -116.53 70.18 -58.50
CA ARG A 144 -115.11 70.61 -58.52
C ARG A 144 -114.44 70.38 -57.16
N LEU A 145 -115.06 70.90 -56.08
CA LEU A 145 -114.54 70.80 -54.72
C LEU A 145 -114.53 69.36 -54.18
N LEU A 146 -115.48 68.51 -54.56
CA LEU A 146 -115.49 67.10 -54.18
C LEU A 146 -114.39 66.30 -54.88
N GLU A 147 -114.12 66.55 -56.16
CA GLU A 147 -112.97 65.96 -56.84
C GLU A 147 -111.64 66.46 -56.26
N GLU A 148 -111.53 67.75 -55.94
CA GLU A 148 -110.33 68.33 -55.33
C GLU A 148 -110.09 67.76 -53.92
N ASN A 149 -111.13 67.63 -53.11
CA ASN A 149 -111.06 66.96 -51.80
C ASN A 149 -110.62 65.49 -51.96
N LYS A 150 -111.14 64.77 -52.97
CA LYS A 150 -110.70 63.42 -53.30
C LYS A 150 -109.21 63.38 -53.71
N ARG A 151 -108.75 64.29 -54.56
CA ARG A 151 -107.32 64.43 -54.94
C ARG A 151 -106.44 64.69 -53.71
N HIS A 152 -106.90 65.52 -52.76
CA HIS A 152 -106.22 65.75 -51.49
C HIS A 152 -106.20 64.51 -50.59
N GLN A 153 -107.28 63.73 -50.52
CA GLN A 153 -107.29 62.45 -49.79
C GLN A 153 -106.32 61.43 -50.40
N GLU A 154 -106.30 61.30 -51.73
CA GLU A 154 -105.34 60.45 -52.46
C GLU A 154 -103.88 60.90 -52.21
N LEU A 155 -103.62 62.21 -52.17
CA LEU A 155 -102.32 62.78 -51.84
C LEU A 155 -101.89 62.48 -50.39
N ILE A 156 -102.79 62.63 -49.42
CA ILE A 156 -102.54 62.33 -48.00
C ILE A 156 -102.26 60.83 -47.80
N LEU A 157 -102.98 59.94 -48.50
CA LEU A 157 -102.72 58.51 -48.49
C LEU A 157 -101.35 58.18 -49.10
N GLY A 158 -100.98 58.85 -50.20
CA GLY A 158 -99.65 58.75 -50.80
C GLY A 158 -98.53 59.16 -49.84
N ILE A 159 -98.65 60.34 -49.20
CA ILE A 159 -97.71 60.83 -48.19
C ILE A 159 -97.62 59.87 -47.00
N CYS A 160 -98.75 59.33 -46.54
CA CYS A 160 -98.75 58.35 -45.45
C CYS A 160 -97.99 57.07 -45.83
N SER A 161 -98.22 56.55 -47.04
CA SER A 161 -97.52 55.38 -47.59
C SER A 161 -96.02 55.63 -47.72
N GLU A 162 -95.58 56.77 -48.27
CA GLU A 162 -94.14 57.11 -48.36
C GLU A 162 -93.51 57.24 -46.97
N LYS A 163 -94.17 57.91 -46.03
CA LYS A 163 -93.73 58.06 -44.63
C LYS A 163 -93.61 56.70 -43.92
N ASP A 164 -94.48 55.73 -44.20
CA ASP A 164 -94.39 54.39 -43.63
C ASP A 164 -93.33 53.51 -44.33
N ASN A 165 -93.15 53.65 -45.65
CA ASN A 165 -92.02 53.06 -46.38
C ASN A 165 -90.67 53.56 -45.85
N MET A 166 -90.53 54.87 -45.63
CA MET A 166 -89.34 55.50 -45.04
C MET A 166 -89.07 55.03 -43.61
N ARG A 167 -90.13 54.84 -42.81
CA ARG A 167 -90.04 54.21 -41.48
C ARG A 167 -89.52 52.76 -41.58
N GLU A 168 -89.95 51.99 -42.57
CA GLU A 168 -89.45 50.63 -42.77
C GLU A 168 -87.99 50.60 -43.28
N GLU A 169 -87.60 51.50 -44.19
CA GLU A 169 -86.20 51.64 -44.60
C GLU A 169 -85.28 52.02 -43.45
N LEU A 170 -85.67 53.00 -42.61
CA LEU A 170 -84.89 53.37 -41.41
C LEU A 170 -84.76 52.19 -40.45
N LYS A 171 -85.81 51.39 -40.27
CA LYS A 171 -85.75 50.15 -39.49
C LYS A 171 -84.79 49.11 -40.09
N LYS A 172 -84.78 48.95 -41.42
CA LYS A 172 -83.83 48.08 -42.13
C LYS A 172 -82.39 48.57 -41.95
N ARG A 173 -82.13 49.87 -42.14
CA ARG A 173 -80.82 50.50 -41.95
C ARG A 173 -80.30 50.29 -40.51
N ALA A 174 -81.12 50.54 -39.50
CA ALA A 174 -80.76 50.34 -38.10
C ALA A 174 -80.46 48.86 -37.75
N GLU A 175 -81.18 47.90 -38.33
CA GLU A 175 -80.88 46.47 -38.12
C GLU A 175 -79.60 46.04 -38.86
N THR A 176 -79.29 46.59 -40.05
CA THR A 176 -77.98 46.37 -40.70
C THR A 176 -76.83 47.02 -39.92
N GLU A 177 -77.00 48.23 -39.40
CA GLU A 177 -76.02 48.91 -38.54
C GLU A 177 -75.73 48.10 -37.28
N LYS A 178 -76.77 47.56 -36.62
CA LYS A 178 -76.67 46.64 -35.49
C LYS A 178 -75.93 45.33 -35.84
N GLN A 179 -76.14 44.78 -37.03
CA GLN A 179 -75.38 43.62 -37.53
C GLN A 179 -73.91 43.96 -37.81
N HIS A 180 -73.62 45.14 -38.36
CA HIS A 180 -72.25 45.63 -38.53
C HIS A 180 -71.56 45.85 -37.18
N MET A 181 -72.21 46.49 -36.20
CA MET A 181 -71.68 46.67 -34.85
C MET A 181 -71.43 45.35 -34.13
N ALA A 182 -72.32 44.35 -34.27
CA ALA A 182 -72.09 43.01 -33.74
C ALA A 182 -70.90 42.30 -34.42
N THR A 183 -70.69 42.54 -35.71
CA THR A 183 -69.56 42.00 -36.48
C THR A 183 -68.24 42.68 -36.09
N ILE A 184 -68.22 44.01 -35.97
CA ILE A 184 -67.09 44.80 -35.49
C ILE A 184 -66.67 44.32 -34.10
N LYS A 185 -67.60 44.23 -33.15
CA LYS A 185 -67.31 43.76 -31.79
C LYS A 185 -66.75 42.32 -31.74
N LYS A 186 -67.17 41.45 -32.66
CA LYS A 186 -66.60 40.10 -32.79
C LYS A 186 -65.17 40.11 -33.37
N LEU A 187 -64.87 41.02 -34.29
CA LEU A 187 -63.53 41.21 -34.84
C LEU A 187 -62.59 41.85 -33.82
N GLU A 188 -63.05 42.87 -33.07
CA GLU A 188 -62.33 43.49 -31.96
C GLU A 188 -61.91 42.44 -30.92
N GLY A 189 -62.86 41.62 -30.43
CA GLY A 189 -62.55 40.52 -29.51
C GLY A 189 -61.55 39.51 -30.08
N ARG A 190 -61.63 39.16 -31.37
CA ARG A 190 -60.64 38.26 -31.98
C ARG A 190 -59.25 38.93 -32.15
N VAL A 191 -59.19 40.25 -32.32
CA VAL A 191 -57.93 40.99 -32.31
C VAL A 191 -57.32 41.03 -30.90
N GLU A 192 -58.12 41.22 -29.85
CA GLU A 192 -57.65 41.13 -28.45
C GLU A 192 -57.11 39.72 -28.12
N GLU A 193 -57.82 38.66 -28.54
CA GLU A 193 -57.35 37.28 -28.43
C GLU A 193 -56.01 37.07 -29.15
N LEU A 194 -55.91 37.48 -30.43
CA LEU A 194 -54.68 37.35 -31.23
C LEU A 194 -53.50 38.15 -30.64
N LEU A 195 -53.74 39.35 -30.11
CA LEU A 195 -52.71 40.15 -29.43
C LEU A 195 -52.24 39.47 -28.14
N LYS A 196 -53.14 38.80 -27.40
CA LYS A 196 -52.79 38.01 -26.22
C LYS A 196 -51.99 36.75 -26.60
N GLU A 197 -52.46 35.99 -27.59
CA GLU A 197 -51.77 34.81 -28.15
C GLU A 197 -50.35 35.18 -28.60
N LEU A 198 -50.20 36.28 -29.35
CA LEU A 198 -48.93 36.79 -29.85
C LEU A 198 -48.00 37.26 -28.71
N LYS A 199 -48.54 37.94 -27.69
CA LYS A 199 -47.76 38.33 -26.50
C LYS A 199 -47.25 37.10 -25.76
N GLU A 200 -48.13 36.13 -25.46
CA GLU A 200 -47.73 34.90 -24.79
C GLU A 200 -46.70 34.11 -25.60
N SER A 201 -46.83 34.06 -26.93
CA SER A 201 -45.84 33.42 -27.81
C SER A 201 -44.50 34.15 -27.79
N ARG A 202 -44.50 35.49 -27.77
CA ARG A 202 -43.26 36.29 -27.68
C ARG A 202 -42.58 36.09 -26.33
N ASP A 203 -43.33 36.10 -25.25
CA ASP A 203 -42.80 35.94 -23.91
C ASP A 203 -42.27 34.49 -23.71
N LYS A 204 -42.94 33.46 -24.26
CA LYS A 204 -42.42 32.08 -24.34
C LYS A 204 -41.09 32.00 -25.10
N LEU A 205 -40.98 32.67 -26.26
CA LEU A 205 -39.74 32.71 -27.06
C LEU A 205 -38.59 33.39 -26.31
N ILE A 206 -38.86 34.47 -25.57
CA ILE A 206 -37.86 35.16 -24.73
C ILE A 206 -37.32 34.22 -23.62
N HIS A 207 -38.19 33.44 -22.96
CA HIS A 207 -37.75 32.48 -21.95
C HIS A 207 -36.91 31.34 -22.57
N GLN A 208 -37.26 30.87 -23.77
CA GLN A 208 -36.47 29.87 -24.50
C GLN A 208 -35.10 30.39 -24.92
N ASP A 209 -35.02 31.61 -25.45
CA ASP A 209 -33.75 32.30 -25.78
C ASP A 209 -32.85 32.48 -24.54
N GLN A 210 -33.42 32.91 -23.42
CA GLN A 210 -32.69 33.04 -22.15
C GLN A 210 -32.19 31.68 -21.62
N ALA A 211 -33.01 30.63 -21.69
CA ALA A 211 -32.61 29.28 -21.30
C ALA A 211 -31.49 28.72 -22.20
N ALA A 212 -31.60 28.92 -23.52
CA ALA A 212 -30.56 28.53 -24.48
C ALA A 212 -29.23 29.28 -24.22
N LYS A 213 -29.29 30.58 -23.96
CA LYS A 213 -28.12 31.40 -23.59
C LYS A 213 -27.49 30.94 -22.27
N ALA A 214 -28.29 30.60 -21.26
CA ALA A 214 -27.79 30.05 -20.01
C ALA A 214 -27.11 28.68 -20.20
N ALA A 215 -27.70 27.80 -21.01
CA ALA A 215 -27.11 26.49 -21.35
C ALA A 215 -25.79 26.64 -22.12
N LEU A 216 -25.72 27.53 -23.12
CA LEU A 216 -24.49 27.84 -23.86
C LEU A 216 -23.40 28.40 -22.94
N GLN A 217 -23.75 29.29 -22.00
CA GLN A 217 -22.80 29.81 -21.01
C GLN A 217 -22.31 28.72 -20.03
N HIS A 218 -23.17 27.76 -19.65
CA HIS A 218 -22.76 26.61 -18.86
C HIS A 218 -21.76 25.73 -19.64
N MET A 219 -22.12 25.33 -20.86
CA MET A 219 -21.27 24.51 -21.73
C MET A 219 -19.92 25.18 -22.03
N HIS A 220 -19.90 26.50 -22.22
CA HIS A 220 -18.65 27.25 -22.41
C HIS A 220 -17.78 27.23 -21.14
N LYS A 221 -18.36 27.45 -19.94
CA LYS A 221 -17.60 27.37 -18.68
C LYS A 221 -17.04 25.97 -18.43
N GLU A 222 -17.85 24.94 -18.70
CA GLU A 222 -17.45 23.53 -18.59
C GLU A 222 -16.33 23.17 -19.59
N MET A 223 -16.41 23.67 -20.83
CA MET A 223 -15.37 23.50 -21.84
C MET A 223 -14.07 24.24 -21.48
N SER A 224 -14.16 25.49 -21.01
CA SER A 224 -13.00 26.24 -20.51
C SER A 224 -12.32 25.51 -19.35
N HIS A 225 -13.08 25.02 -18.38
CA HIS A 225 -12.52 24.26 -17.25
C HIS A 225 -11.88 22.93 -17.70
N ARG A 226 -12.46 22.23 -18.69
CA ARG A 226 -11.83 21.06 -19.30
C ARG A 226 -10.51 21.41 -20.00
N LEU A 227 -10.47 22.50 -20.76
CA LEU A 227 -9.25 22.99 -21.42
C LEU A 227 -8.16 23.35 -20.41
N GLU A 228 -8.50 24.10 -19.35
CA GLU A 228 -7.58 24.42 -18.25
C GLU A 228 -7.03 23.16 -17.57
N GLN A 229 -7.89 22.17 -17.29
CA GLN A 229 -7.46 20.91 -16.67
C GLN A 229 -6.55 20.08 -17.58
N VAL A 230 -6.83 20.05 -18.89
CA VAL A 230 -5.95 19.38 -19.88
C VAL A 230 -4.62 20.12 -20.03
N ASN A 231 -4.63 21.45 -20.11
CA ASN A 231 -3.40 22.24 -20.21
C ASN A 231 -2.52 22.02 -18.97
N LYS A 232 -3.10 22.06 -17.77
CA LYS A 232 -2.39 21.80 -16.51
C LYS A 232 -1.72 20.42 -16.52
N LYS A 233 -2.42 19.37 -16.99
CA LYS A 233 -1.85 18.01 -17.13
C LYS A 233 -0.71 17.95 -18.16
N CYS A 234 -0.81 18.71 -19.25
CA CYS A 234 0.27 18.84 -20.23
C CYS A 234 1.50 19.58 -19.64
N ASP A 235 1.29 20.64 -18.87
CA ASP A 235 2.34 21.38 -18.18
C ASP A 235 3.02 20.54 -17.09
N GLU A 236 2.24 19.77 -16.31
CA GLU A 236 2.73 18.80 -15.31
C GLU A 236 3.60 17.72 -15.98
N ALA A 237 3.10 17.06 -17.02
CA ALA A 237 3.86 16.05 -17.78
C ALA A 237 5.12 16.63 -18.46
N ARG A 238 5.07 17.91 -18.87
CA ARG A 238 6.24 18.63 -19.38
C ARG A 238 7.27 18.86 -18.28
N GLN A 239 6.87 19.32 -17.10
CA GLN A 239 7.76 19.53 -15.96
C GLN A 239 8.37 18.21 -15.48
N GLU A 240 7.62 17.11 -15.47
CA GLU A 240 8.13 15.77 -15.17
C GLU A 240 9.21 15.33 -16.18
N LYS A 241 8.98 15.56 -17.49
CA LYS A 241 9.98 15.29 -18.53
C LYS A 241 11.25 16.12 -18.34
N GLU A 242 11.13 17.43 -18.10
CA GLU A 242 12.27 18.32 -17.87
C GLU A 242 13.04 17.94 -16.59
N ALA A 243 12.33 17.57 -15.51
CA ALA A 243 12.93 17.04 -14.29
C ALA A 243 13.61 15.68 -14.50
N MET A 244 13.08 14.82 -15.36
CA MET A 244 13.70 13.53 -15.72
C MET A 244 14.99 13.72 -16.53
N VAL A 245 15.00 14.65 -17.49
CA VAL A 245 16.23 15.05 -18.22
C VAL A 245 17.28 15.59 -17.24
N MET A 246 16.88 16.47 -16.31
CA MET A 246 17.80 17.00 -15.30
C MET A 246 18.31 15.94 -14.31
N LYS A 247 17.54 14.86 -14.05
CA LYS A 247 18.02 13.69 -13.30
C LYS A 247 19.03 12.88 -14.12
N TYR A 248 18.76 12.63 -15.40
CA TYR A 248 19.66 11.91 -16.30
C TYR A 248 21.01 12.63 -16.44
N VAL A 249 21.01 13.94 -16.73
CA VAL A 249 22.23 14.74 -16.89
C VAL A 249 23.09 14.75 -15.61
N ARG A 250 22.47 14.79 -14.42
CA ARG A 250 23.22 14.63 -13.16
C ARG A 250 23.84 13.25 -13.02
N GLY A 251 23.07 12.18 -13.23
CA GLY A 251 23.58 10.81 -13.16
C GLY A 251 24.66 10.49 -14.19
N GLU A 252 24.58 11.07 -15.39
CA GLU A 252 25.62 10.95 -16.42
C GLU A 252 26.89 11.72 -16.05
N LYS A 253 26.76 12.94 -15.49
CA LYS A 253 27.90 13.68 -14.93
C LYS A 253 28.56 12.93 -13.78
N GLU A 254 27.77 12.46 -12.80
CA GLU A 254 28.25 11.67 -11.66
C GLU A 254 28.96 10.38 -12.15
N ALA A 255 28.46 9.73 -13.19
CA ALA A 255 29.11 8.57 -13.81
C ALA A 255 30.41 8.92 -14.57
N LEU A 256 30.57 10.13 -15.10
CA LEU A 256 31.82 10.61 -15.70
C LEU A 256 32.84 11.01 -14.63
N ASP A 257 32.42 11.75 -13.60
CA ASP A 257 33.24 12.12 -12.44
C ASP A 257 33.80 10.84 -11.76
N LEU A 258 32.95 9.83 -11.52
CA LEU A 258 33.36 8.53 -10.96
C LEU A 258 34.30 7.72 -11.87
N ARG A 259 34.22 7.87 -13.21
CA ARG A 259 35.20 7.24 -14.13
C ARG A 259 36.56 7.93 -14.03
N ARG A 260 36.59 9.26 -14.01
CA ARG A 260 37.82 10.07 -13.85
C ARG A 260 38.52 9.76 -12.53
N ASP A 261 37.76 9.69 -11.44
CA ASP A 261 38.28 9.29 -10.13
C ASP A 261 38.83 7.86 -10.15
N LYS A 262 38.07 6.90 -10.70
CA LYS A 262 38.53 5.51 -10.87
C LYS A 262 39.85 5.42 -11.65
N GLU A 263 39.97 6.10 -12.79
CA GLU A 263 41.18 6.09 -13.62
C GLU A 263 42.39 6.72 -12.89
N SER A 264 42.14 7.76 -12.07
CA SER A 264 43.16 8.35 -11.21
C SER A 264 43.65 7.38 -10.13
N LEU A 265 42.73 6.64 -9.50
CA LEU A 265 43.04 5.61 -8.50
C LEU A 265 43.75 4.41 -9.12
N GLU A 266 43.35 3.95 -10.31
CA GLU A 266 44.04 2.91 -11.06
C GLU A 266 45.45 3.35 -11.52
N LYS A 267 45.67 4.64 -11.79
CA LYS A 267 47.02 5.19 -12.00
C LYS A 267 47.84 5.15 -10.70
N SER A 268 47.30 5.69 -9.59
CA SER A 268 47.97 5.70 -8.29
C SER A 268 48.30 4.29 -7.78
N LEU A 269 47.41 3.31 -8.00
CA LEU A 269 47.63 1.90 -7.65
C LEU A 269 48.79 1.28 -8.47
N ARG A 270 48.89 1.58 -9.77
CA ARG A 270 50.02 1.14 -10.61
C ARG A 270 51.34 1.78 -10.18
N GLU A 271 51.32 3.02 -9.72
CA GLU A 271 52.51 3.71 -9.21
C GLU A 271 52.94 3.16 -7.83
N ALA A 272 51.99 2.92 -6.92
CA ALA A 272 52.24 2.25 -5.64
C ALA A 272 52.78 0.81 -5.83
N THR A 273 52.25 0.06 -6.81
CA THR A 273 52.73 -1.30 -7.13
C THR A 273 54.20 -1.28 -7.57
N LYS A 274 54.58 -0.37 -8.48
CA LYS A 274 55.98 -0.19 -8.91
C LYS A 274 56.92 0.18 -7.75
N GLU A 275 56.44 0.97 -6.78
CA GLU A 275 57.21 1.30 -5.59
C GLU A 275 57.38 0.08 -4.66
N VAL A 276 56.35 -0.76 -4.50
CA VAL A 276 56.46 -2.05 -3.79
C VAL A 276 57.48 -2.96 -4.47
N ASP A 277 57.44 -3.11 -5.80
CA ASP A 277 58.41 -3.89 -6.57
C ASP A 277 59.84 -3.35 -6.38
N ARG A 278 60.02 -2.02 -6.41
CA ARG A 278 61.32 -1.36 -6.20
C ARG A 278 61.86 -1.60 -4.79
N GLN A 279 61.01 -1.58 -3.76
CA GLN A 279 61.40 -1.86 -2.38
C GLN A 279 61.67 -3.36 -2.16
N ALA A 280 60.93 -4.26 -2.83
CA ALA A 280 61.22 -5.70 -2.82
C ALA A 280 62.58 -6.02 -3.45
N LEU A 281 62.91 -5.41 -4.60
CA LEU A 281 64.23 -5.51 -5.23
C LEU A 281 65.35 -5.00 -4.30
N ARG A 282 65.12 -3.86 -3.62
CA ARG A 282 66.06 -3.34 -2.61
C ARG A 282 66.22 -4.27 -1.41
N GLY A 283 65.12 -4.88 -0.94
CA GLY A 283 65.13 -5.86 0.14
C GLY A 283 65.97 -7.09 -0.23
N ASN A 284 65.83 -7.61 -1.45
CA ASN A 284 66.63 -8.72 -1.96
C ASN A 284 68.12 -8.36 -2.05
N GLN A 285 68.48 -7.16 -2.52
CA GLN A 285 69.87 -6.68 -2.54
C GLN A 285 70.47 -6.58 -1.12
N LEU A 286 69.71 -6.05 -0.15
CA LEU A 286 70.15 -5.97 1.24
C LEU A 286 70.27 -7.36 1.90
N ALA A 287 69.41 -8.30 1.54
CA ALA A 287 69.51 -9.69 1.98
C ALA A 287 70.75 -10.39 1.41
N GLN A 288 71.09 -10.15 0.13
CA GLN A 288 72.30 -10.66 -0.51
C GLN A 288 73.56 -10.09 0.15
N GLU A 289 73.62 -8.78 0.39
CA GLU A 289 74.75 -8.15 1.08
C GLU A 289 74.88 -8.60 2.54
N LYS A 290 73.76 -8.80 3.25
CA LYS A 290 73.77 -9.43 4.58
C LYS A 290 74.38 -10.83 4.53
N GLY A 291 74.01 -11.66 3.55
CA GLY A 291 74.59 -12.99 3.35
C GLY A 291 76.10 -12.94 3.06
N ARG A 292 76.54 -12.01 2.21
CA ARG A 292 77.97 -11.78 1.90
C ARG A 292 78.76 -11.30 3.12
N LEU A 293 78.19 -10.44 3.95
CA LEU A 293 78.80 -9.97 5.19
C LEU A 293 78.86 -11.07 6.26
N GLN A 294 77.85 -11.94 6.35
CA GLN A 294 77.89 -13.12 7.22
C GLN A 294 79.02 -14.07 6.81
N GLN A 295 79.13 -14.43 5.53
CA GLN A 295 80.24 -15.27 5.03
C GLN A 295 81.62 -14.67 5.32
N LEU A 296 81.76 -13.35 5.25
CA LEU A 296 83.00 -12.65 5.61
C LEU A 296 83.27 -12.69 7.13
N TYR A 297 82.23 -12.57 7.96
CA TYR A 297 82.33 -12.72 9.41
C TYR A 297 82.76 -14.15 9.79
N ASP A 298 82.07 -15.17 9.27
CA ASP A 298 82.35 -16.58 9.55
C ASP A 298 83.80 -16.95 9.16
N ALA A 299 84.28 -16.41 8.03
CA ALA A 299 85.67 -16.57 7.59
C ALA A 299 86.67 -15.91 8.57
N LYS A 300 86.34 -14.73 9.12
CA LYS A 300 87.19 -14.06 10.13
C LYS A 300 87.13 -14.73 11.50
N GLU A 301 85.99 -15.29 11.90
CA GLU A 301 85.91 -16.15 13.10
C GLU A 301 86.78 -17.41 12.94
N GLY A 302 86.80 -17.99 11.73
CA GLY A 302 87.73 -19.06 11.36
C GLY A 302 89.21 -18.66 11.42
N GLU A 303 89.58 -17.48 10.92
CA GLU A 303 90.94 -16.93 11.04
C GLU A 303 91.35 -16.67 12.50
N VAL A 304 90.48 -16.04 13.30
CA VAL A 304 90.72 -15.83 14.74
C VAL A 304 90.90 -17.16 15.44
N SER A 305 90.02 -18.13 15.20
CA SER A 305 90.13 -19.50 15.75
C SER A 305 91.43 -20.20 15.34
N ARG A 306 91.96 -19.93 14.14
CA ARG A 306 93.27 -20.43 13.69
C ARG A 306 94.41 -19.77 14.47
N LEU A 307 94.38 -18.45 14.59
CA LEU A 307 95.38 -17.66 15.33
C LEU A 307 95.40 -17.99 16.83
N THR A 308 94.25 -18.22 17.47
CA THR A 308 94.18 -18.64 18.88
C THR A 308 94.91 -19.97 19.10
N ARG A 309 94.71 -20.97 18.21
CA ARG A 309 95.44 -22.25 18.29
C ARG A 309 96.95 -22.10 18.03
N GLU A 310 97.34 -21.10 17.25
CA GLU A 310 98.75 -20.75 17.00
C GLU A 310 99.38 -20.09 18.23
N VAL A 311 98.64 -19.21 18.92
CA VAL A 311 99.05 -18.60 20.20
C VAL A 311 99.20 -19.64 21.30
N GLU A 312 98.30 -20.62 21.44
CA GLU A 312 98.46 -21.69 22.45
C GLU A 312 99.69 -22.57 22.16
N LYS A 313 99.97 -22.92 20.90
CA LYS A 313 101.22 -23.62 20.54
C LYS A 313 102.46 -22.82 20.90
N LEU A 314 102.48 -21.51 20.60
CA LEU A 314 103.61 -20.65 20.96
C LEU A 314 103.78 -20.53 22.48
N LYS A 315 102.69 -20.55 23.27
CA LYS A 315 102.77 -20.65 24.74
C LYS A 315 103.37 -21.98 25.21
N GLU A 316 102.99 -23.11 24.60
CA GLU A 316 103.56 -24.43 24.89
C GLU A 316 105.06 -24.48 24.55
N GLU A 317 105.47 -23.93 23.41
CA GLU A 317 106.87 -23.77 23.01
C GLU A 317 107.65 -22.88 23.98
N ILE A 318 107.12 -21.70 24.34
CA ILE A 318 107.73 -20.79 25.33
C ILE A 318 107.87 -21.49 26.69
N ASN A 319 106.89 -22.28 27.11
CA ASN A 319 106.96 -23.06 28.35
C ASN A 319 108.05 -24.15 28.26
N SER A 320 108.14 -24.87 27.14
CA SER A 320 109.22 -25.83 26.85
C SER A 320 110.61 -25.18 26.91
N HIS A 321 110.75 -23.98 26.32
CA HIS A 321 111.99 -23.19 26.39
C HIS A 321 112.28 -22.71 27.83
N LEU A 322 111.28 -22.25 28.58
CA LEU A 322 111.42 -21.85 29.98
C LEU A 322 111.89 -23.01 30.87
N ILE A 323 111.38 -24.23 30.64
CA ILE A 323 111.83 -25.44 31.33
C ILE A 323 113.29 -25.76 30.98
N LYS A 324 113.68 -25.70 29.70
CA LYS A 324 115.07 -25.90 29.25
C LYS A 324 116.02 -24.86 29.86
N VAL A 325 115.63 -23.59 29.92
CA VAL A 325 116.42 -22.52 30.55
C VAL A 325 116.55 -22.73 32.05
N LYS A 326 115.47 -23.08 32.76
CA LYS A 326 115.53 -23.41 34.20
C LYS A 326 116.44 -24.62 34.48
N TRP A 327 116.42 -25.64 33.62
CA TRP A 327 117.31 -26.79 33.71
C TRP A 327 118.77 -26.38 33.52
N ALA A 328 119.09 -25.60 32.47
CA ALA A 328 120.44 -25.12 32.21
C ALA A 328 120.95 -24.18 33.32
N GLN A 329 120.10 -23.32 33.86
CA GLN A 329 120.40 -22.44 34.99
C GLN A 329 120.71 -23.23 36.27
N ASN A 330 119.92 -24.27 36.57
CA ASN A 330 120.19 -25.17 37.70
C ASN A 330 121.49 -25.98 37.49
N LYS A 331 121.77 -26.42 36.26
CA LYS A 331 123.00 -27.14 35.92
C LYS A 331 124.23 -26.23 36.11
N LEU A 332 124.21 -25.03 35.53
CA LEU A 332 125.26 -24.01 35.72
C LEU A 332 125.44 -23.64 37.19
N LYS A 333 124.36 -23.53 37.97
CA LYS A 333 124.45 -23.30 39.42
C LYS A 333 125.17 -24.45 40.12
N SER A 334 124.81 -25.71 39.83
CA SER A 334 125.48 -26.88 40.43
C SER A 334 126.98 -26.94 40.08
N GLU A 335 127.36 -26.52 38.88
CA GLU A 335 128.76 -26.43 38.45
C GLU A 335 129.50 -25.25 39.10
N ALA A 336 128.83 -24.11 39.30
CA ALA A 336 129.37 -22.96 40.02
C ALA A 336 129.57 -23.23 41.51
N ASP A 337 128.63 -23.94 42.15
CA ASP A 337 128.73 -24.37 43.55
C ASP A 337 129.85 -25.43 43.73
N ALA A 338 129.96 -26.39 42.81
CA ALA A 338 131.08 -27.36 42.79
C ALA A 338 132.43 -26.66 42.52
N HIS A 339 132.50 -25.71 41.59
CA HIS A 339 133.70 -24.92 41.34
C HIS A 339 134.09 -24.08 42.56
N LYS A 340 133.12 -23.50 43.28
CA LYS A 340 133.36 -22.82 44.56
C LYS A 340 133.95 -23.77 45.59
N GLU A 341 133.40 -24.98 45.75
CA GLU A 341 133.94 -26.00 46.65
C GLU A 341 135.40 -26.36 46.29
N THR A 342 135.72 -26.57 45.01
CA THR A 342 137.11 -26.82 44.58
C THR A 342 138.03 -25.62 44.81
N LYS A 343 137.54 -24.40 44.64
CA LYS A 343 138.29 -23.16 44.88
C LYS A 343 138.59 -22.94 46.37
N ASP A 344 137.63 -23.25 47.24
CA ASP A 344 137.83 -23.11 48.69
C ASP A 344 138.71 -24.26 49.23
N LYS A 345 138.64 -25.48 48.69
CA LYS A 345 139.65 -26.54 48.90
C LYS A 345 141.05 -26.12 48.42
N LEU A 346 141.15 -25.51 47.24
CA LEU A 346 142.42 -24.99 46.71
C LEU A 346 143.01 -23.91 47.62
N ARG A 347 142.16 -23.00 48.15
CA ARG A 347 142.56 -22.01 49.16
C ARG A 347 143.06 -22.66 50.44
N GLU A 348 142.37 -23.68 50.94
CA GLU A 348 142.79 -24.42 52.13
C GLU A 348 144.17 -25.09 51.92
N THR A 349 144.38 -25.76 50.78
CA THR A 349 145.70 -26.32 50.42
C THR A 349 146.76 -25.26 50.20
N THR A 350 146.39 -24.09 49.67
CA THR A 350 147.30 -22.94 49.51
C THR A 350 147.67 -22.34 50.87
N SER A 351 146.74 -22.29 51.83
CA SER A 351 147.00 -21.84 53.20
C SER A 351 147.91 -22.83 53.95
N LYS A 352 147.70 -24.13 53.77
CA LYS A 352 148.60 -25.17 54.31
C LYS A 352 149.99 -25.11 53.69
N LEU A 353 150.09 -24.84 52.38
CA LEU A 353 151.36 -24.56 51.70
C LEU A 353 152.01 -23.26 52.17
N ALA A 354 151.22 -22.22 52.44
CA ALA A 354 151.72 -20.95 52.98
C ALA A 354 152.25 -21.10 54.41
N GLN A 355 151.56 -21.86 55.26
CA GLN A 355 152.01 -22.19 56.61
C GLN A 355 153.29 -23.03 56.57
N ALA A 356 153.34 -24.09 55.77
CA ALA A 356 154.57 -24.89 55.59
C ALA A 356 155.73 -24.05 55.02
N LYS A 357 155.43 -23.08 54.14
CA LYS A 357 156.42 -22.08 53.70
C LYS A 357 156.86 -21.20 54.86
N GLU A 358 155.95 -20.64 55.64
CA GLU A 358 156.25 -19.80 56.81
C GLU A 358 157.07 -20.54 57.87
N GLU A 359 156.82 -21.84 58.09
CA GLU A 359 157.67 -22.70 58.93
C GLU A 359 159.10 -22.82 58.36
N THR A 360 159.27 -23.05 57.05
CA THR A 360 160.60 -23.01 56.41
C THR A 360 161.21 -21.60 56.34
N GLU A 361 160.39 -20.56 56.33
CA GLU A 361 160.80 -19.15 56.27
C GLU A 361 161.27 -18.69 57.65
N GLN A 362 160.62 -19.13 58.74
CA GLN A 362 161.03 -18.85 60.11
C GLN A 362 162.37 -19.53 60.45
N ILE A 363 162.61 -20.74 59.92
CA ILE A 363 163.93 -21.38 59.95
C ILE A 363 164.95 -20.53 59.17
N ARG A 364 164.61 -20.10 57.95
CA ARG A 364 165.50 -19.28 57.11
C ARG A 364 165.76 -17.88 57.68
N LYS A 365 164.79 -17.32 58.40
CA LYS A 365 164.82 -15.98 59.00
C LYS A 365 165.67 -15.93 60.26
N ASN A 366 165.66 -17.00 61.08
CA ASN A 366 166.69 -17.21 62.11
C ASN A 366 168.12 -17.20 61.53
N CYS A 367 168.32 -17.70 60.30
CA CYS A 367 169.61 -17.62 59.61
C CYS A 367 169.85 -16.28 58.91
N GLN A 368 168.81 -15.59 58.42
CA GLN A 368 168.93 -14.33 57.68
C GLN A 368 169.01 -13.09 58.56
N ASP A 369 168.41 -13.06 59.76
CA ASP A 369 168.47 -11.86 60.61
C ASP A 369 169.87 -11.68 61.25
N MET A 370 170.74 -12.69 61.15
CA MET A 370 172.20 -12.62 61.35
C MET A 370 172.95 -11.90 60.19
N ILE A 371 172.31 -11.78 59.02
CA ILE A 371 172.88 -11.25 57.77
C ILE A 371 172.24 -9.89 57.41
N ARG A 372 170.95 -9.70 57.75
CA ARG A 372 170.14 -8.52 57.45
C ARG A 372 170.68 -7.22 58.07
N THR A 373 171.37 -7.33 59.20
CA THR A 373 172.02 -6.21 59.91
C THR A 373 173.12 -5.49 59.09
N TYR A 374 173.50 -6.01 57.92
CA TYR A 374 174.61 -5.49 57.12
C TYR A 374 174.25 -5.01 55.70
N GLN A 375 173.00 -5.16 55.22
CA GLN A 375 172.70 -5.01 53.77
C GLN A 375 171.40 -4.28 53.38
N GLU A 376 170.50 -3.94 54.31
CA GLU A 376 169.21 -3.28 53.98
C GLU A 376 169.13 -1.81 54.44
N SER A 377 170.29 -1.15 54.57
CA SER A 377 170.39 0.31 54.71
C SER A 377 170.81 0.99 53.40
N GLU A 378 169.95 0.94 52.36
CA GLU A 378 169.65 2.10 51.48
C GLU A 378 168.56 1.82 50.42
N GLU A 379 167.96 2.91 49.90
CA GLU A 379 167.28 3.03 48.60
C GLU A 379 165.99 2.23 48.30
N LEU A 380 165.07 2.12 49.27
CA LEU A 380 163.64 1.91 48.97
C LEU A 380 162.93 3.27 48.71
N LYS A 381 163.14 3.91 47.54
CA LYS A 381 162.59 5.26 47.30
C LYS A 381 162.32 5.76 45.86
N SER A 382 162.03 4.88 44.89
CA SER A 382 161.76 5.29 43.48
C SER A 382 160.27 5.34 43.06
N ASN A 383 159.38 4.53 43.65
CA ASN A 383 158.07 4.21 43.05
C ASN A 383 156.87 5.10 43.48
N GLU A 384 157.05 6.14 44.31
CA GLU A 384 155.90 6.87 44.91
C GLU A 384 155.38 8.07 44.09
N LEU A 385 156.18 8.66 43.20
CA LEU A 385 155.74 9.80 42.37
C LEU A 385 154.82 9.35 41.21
N ASP A 386 155.17 8.26 40.54
CA ASP A 386 154.53 7.81 39.30
C ASP A 386 153.08 7.34 39.51
N ALA A 387 152.71 6.98 40.75
CA ALA A 387 151.34 6.68 41.15
C ALA A 387 150.44 7.92 41.26
N LYS A 388 150.99 9.09 41.60
CA LYS A 388 150.23 10.32 41.88
C LYS A 388 149.82 11.04 40.58
N LEU A 389 150.69 11.03 39.57
CA LEU A 389 150.43 11.65 38.25
C LEU A 389 149.29 10.96 37.47
N ARG A 390 149.12 9.64 37.63
CA ARG A 390 148.06 8.88 36.91
C ARG A 390 146.66 9.17 37.45
N LYS A 391 146.50 9.37 38.76
CA LYS A 391 145.17 9.64 39.38
C LYS A 391 144.59 10.99 38.95
N THR A 392 145.36 12.06 39.10
CA THR A 392 144.90 13.43 38.82
C THR A 392 144.51 13.65 37.36
N LYS A 393 145.14 12.93 36.42
CA LYS A 393 144.73 12.94 35.00
C LYS A 393 143.35 12.30 34.79
N VAL A 394 143.11 11.11 35.35
CA VAL A 394 141.84 10.38 35.21
C VAL A 394 140.68 11.14 35.88
N GLU A 395 140.93 11.78 37.02
CA GLU A 395 139.95 12.60 37.74
C GLU A 395 139.53 13.83 36.92
N LEU A 396 140.46 14.48 36.21
CA LEU A 396 140.17 15.62 35.32
C LEU A 396 139.41 15.22 34.05
N GLU A 397 139.74 14.08 33.44
CA GLU A 397 139.01 13.54 32.28
C GLU A 397 137.57 13.16 32.66
N LYS A 398 137.37 12.54 33.83
CA LYS A 398 136.04 12.23 34.40
C LYS A 398 135.19 13.49 34.61
N HIS A 399 135.73 14.54 35.22
CA HIS A 399 134.98 15.78 35.45
C HIS A 399 134.57 16.48 34.14
N LYS A 400 135.36 16.38 33.07
CA LYS A 400 134.98 16.90 31.75
C LYS A 400 133.85 16.09 31.10
N GLN A 401 133.88 14.77 31.23
CA GLN A 401 132.80 13.91 30.75
C GLN A 401 131.49 14.22 31.51
N GLU A 402 131.52 14.25 32.85
CA GLU A 402 130.36 14.53 33.69
C GLU A 402 129.71 15.89 33.40
N GLN A 403 130.52 16.92 33.09
CA GLN A 403 130.02 18.23 32.70
C GLN A 403 129.39 18.24 31.29
N THR A 404 129.87 17.38 30.38
CA THR A 404 129.31 17.19 29.04
C THR A 404 127.98 16.43 29.11
N ASP A 405 127.93 15.35 29.90
CA ASP A 405 126.73 14.55 30.12
C ASP A 405 125.60 15.37 30.77
N GLN A 406 125.93 16.25 31.72
CA GLN A 406 124.97 17.18 32.32
C GLN A 406 124.35 18.14 31.28
N LEU A 407 125.16 18.72 30.40
CA LEU A 407 124.67 19.60 29.33
C LEU A 407 123.75 18.85 28.35
N GLU A 408 124.07 17.60 28.02
CA GLU A 408 123.21 16.76 27.17
C GLU A 408 121.88 16.41 27.87
N VAL A 409 121.90 16.07 29.16
CA VAL A 409 120.67 15.86 29.95
C VAL A 409 119.81 17.13 30.02
N HIS A 410 120.41 18.31 30.14
CA HIS A 410 119.66 19.57 30.06
C HIS A 410 119.08 19.82 28.67
N ARG A 411 119.81 19.48 27.59
CA ARG A 411 119.35 19.60 26.20
C ARG A 411 118.17 18.66 25.90
N VAL A 412 118.20 17.43 26.41
CA VAL A 412 117.11 16.45 26.28
C VAL A 412 115.88 16.95 27.04
N LYS A 413 116.01 17.34 28.31
CA LYS A 413 114.90 17.87 29.12
C LYS A 413 114.24 19.13 28.53
N ALA A 414 115.02 20.00 27.88
CA ALA A 414 114.47 21.15 27.17
C ALA A 414 113.58 20.73 25.99
N LYS A 415 114.01 19.72 25.21
CA LYS A 415 113.19 19.16 24.12
C LYS A 415 111.93 18.46 24.63
N GLU A 416 112.05 17.60 25.63
CA GLU A 416 110.90 16.92 26.27
C GLU A 416 109.84 17.92 26.72
N LEU A 417 110.27 19.04 27.31
CA LEU A 417 109.40 20.11 27.79
C LEU A 417 108.72 20.88 26.63
N ASP A 418 109.43 21.14 25.52
CA ASP A 418 108.85 21.81 24.34
C ASP A 418 107.97 20.88 23.50
N ASP A 419 108.26 19.57 23.47
CA ASP A 419 107.42 18.55 22.86
C ASP A 419 106.13 18.35 23.68
N LEU A 420 106.22 18.37 25.03
CA LEU A 420 105.06 18.35 25.92
C LEU A 420 104.19 19.62 25.77
N LYS A 421 104.78 20.81 25.63
CA LYS A 421 104.03 22.04 25.29
C LYS A 421 103.28 21.91 23.97
N ARG A 422 103.90 21.28 22.96
CA ARG A 422 103.29 21.10 21.64
C ARG A 422 102.09 20.16 21.72
N SER A 423 102.27 18.99 22.34
CA SER A 423 101.20 18.02 22.58
C SER A 423 100.05 18.59 23.41
N TYR A 424 100.35 19.39 24.46
CA TYR A 424 99.33 20.10 25.23
C TYR A 424 98.53 21.10 24.37
N LYS A 425 99.21 21.84 23.48
CA LYS A 425 98.54 22.77 22.58
C LYS A 425 97.69 22.04 21.54
N GLU A 426 98.22 20.99 20.91
CA GLU A 426 97.51 20.15 19.94
C GLU A 426 96.22 19.59 20.57
N GLY A 427 96.31 19.00 21.78
CA GLY A 427 95.13 18.52 22.51
C GLY A 427 94.14 19.62 22.93
N MET A 428 94.60 20.86 23.15
CA MET A 428 93.72 22.00 23.45
C MET A 428 93.01 22.52 22.19
N ASP A 429 93.71 22.59 21.06
CA ASP A 429 93.14 22.97 19.76
C ASP A 429 92.14 21.88 19.29
N GLU A 430 92.44 20.59 19.48
CA GLU A 430 91.49 19.48 19.31
C GLU A 430 90.24 19.66 20.18
N LEU A 431 90.40 19.94 21.48
CA LEU A 431 89.30 20.16 22.42
C LEU A 431 88.41 21.35 22.00
N ILE A 432 88.98 22.40 21.42
CA ILE A 432 88.24 23.53 20.84
C ILE A 432 87.45 23.10 19.59
N THR A 433 88.04 22.30 18.68
CA THR A 433 87.29 21.78 17.52
C THR A 433 86.15 20.85 17.94
N LEU A 434 86.38 19.99 18.94
CA LEU A 434 85.37 19.08 19.48
C LEU A 434 84.21 19.85 20.15
N ARG A 435 84.50 20.88 20.96
CA ARG A 435 83.47 21.78 21.51
C ARG A 435 82.66 22.49 20.43
N THR A 436 83.32 22.96 19.38
CA THR A 436 82.65 23.63 18.25
C THR A 436 81.72 22.66 17.52
N LYS A 437 82.19 21.43 17.24
CA LYS A 437 81.39 20.37 16.62
C LYS A 437 80.21 19.93 17.48
N LEU A 438 80.41 19.81 18.80
CA LEU A 438 79.35 19.48 19.76
C LEU A 438 78.25 20.56 19.70
N LYS A 439 78.64 21.84 19.77
CA LYS A 439 77.69 22.96 19.64
C LYS A 439 76.93 22.93 18.31
N CYS A 440 77.59 22.68 17.16
CA CYS A 440 76.88 22.60 15.88
C CYS A 440 75.81 21.49 15.87
N LEU A 441 76.08 20.34 16.51
CA LEU A 441 75.10 19.26 16.66
C LEU A 441 73.97 19.63 17.64
N GLU A 442 74.25 20.42 18.68
CA GLU A 442 73.24 21.00 19.57
C GLU A 442 72.36 22.05 18.87
N ASP A 443 72.93 22.87 17.97
CA ASP A 443 72.22 23.87 17.16
C ASP A 443 71.40 23.24 15.99
N GLU A 444 71.71 22.00 15.62
CA GLU A 444 70.94 21.19 14.65
C GLU A 444 69.82 20.39 15.32
N ARG A 445 70.05 19.87 16.53
CA ARG A 445 69.09 19.06 17.29
C ARG A 445 67.65 19.62 17.34
N PRO A 446 67.39 20.90 17.71
CA PRO A 446 66.01 21.40 17.80
C PRO A 446 65.32 21.41 16.44
N ARG A 447 66.05 21.54 15.33
CA ARG A 447 65.48 21.50 13.96
C ARG A 447 64.94 20.11 13.65
N TRP A 448 65.63 19.06 14.08
CA TRP A 448 65.17 17.68 13.96
C TRP A 448 64.01 17.37 14.92
N GLU A 449 63.98 17.97 16.12
CA GLU A 449 62.86 17.86 17.05
C GLU A 449 61.59 18.58 16.53
N ASP A 450 61.74 19.74 15.87
CA ASP A 450 60.68 20.45 15.15
C ASP A 450 60.15 19.61 13.97
N GLU A 451 61.03 19.06 13.12
CA GLU A 451 60.62 18.26 11.97
C GLU A 451 59.92 16.96 12.39
N LEU A 452 60.42 16.29 13.44
CA LEU A 452 59.73 15.17 14.08
C LEU A 452 58.37 15.56 14.66
N SER A 453 58.21 16.79 15.15
CA SER A 453 56.93 17.29 15.66
C SER A 453 55.93 17.52 14.53
N LYS A 454 56.34 18.13 13.41
CA LYS A 454 55.53 18.25 12.19
C LYS A 454 55.07 16.88 11.68
N TYR A 455 55.97 15.89 11.62
CA TYR A 455 55.60 14.53 11.21
C TYR A 455 54.60 13.88 12.18
N ARG A 456 54.73 14.10 13.50
CA ARG A 456 53.74 13.63 14.49
C ARG A 456 52.37 14.30 14.29
N GLU A 457 52.32 15.60 14.01
CA GLU A 457 51.08 16.32 13.71
C GLU A 457 50.42 15.79 12.43
N ILE A 458 51.19 15.58 11.36
CA ILE A 458 50.69 15.00 10.10
C ILE A 458 50.12 13.60 10.34
N ILE A 459 50.84 12.73 11.06
CA ILE A 459 50.39 11.38 11.42
C ILE A 459 49.10 11.44 12.26
N ASN A 460 49.01 12.34 13.23
CA ASN A 460 47.81 12.48 14.07
C ASN A 460 46.61 13.02 13.27
N ARG A 461 46.84 13.97 12.35
CA ARG A 461 45.82 14.48 11.43
C ARG A 461 45.32 13.39 10.48
N GLN A 462 46.22 12.57 9.95
CA GLN A 462 45.89 11.41 9.11
C GLN A 462 45.12 10.34 9.91
N LYS A 463 45.51 10.03 11.14
CA LYS A 463 44.76 9.13 12.04
C LYS A 463 43.32 9.63 12.28
N ALA A 464 43.15 10.93 12.54
CA ALA A 464 41.83 11.54 12.75
C ALA A 464 40.96 11.57 11.46
N GLU A 465 41.58 11.74 10.29
CA GLU A 465 40.89 11.60 9.00
C GLU A 465 40.47 10.13 8.74
N ILE A 466 41.38 9.18 8.97
CA ILE A 466 41.11 7.74 8.88
C ILE A 466 39.98 7.32 9.84
N GLY A 467 39.91 7.90 11.04
CA GLY A 467 38.78 7.71 11.97
C GLY A 467 37.45 8.14 11.35
N ARG A 468 37.36 9.41 10.92
CA ARG A 468 36.17 9.97 10.25
C ARG A 468 35.78 9.25 8.95
N GLN A 469 36.73 8.61 8.28
CA GLN A 469 36.45 7.78 7.10
C GLN A 469 35.91 6.39 7.47
N ARG A 470 36.30 5.81 8.62
CA ARG A 470 35.66 4.59 9.15
C ARG A 470 34.25 4.86 9.63
N GLU A 471 34.04 5.94 10.39
CA GLU A 471 32.71 6.37 10.86
C GLU A 471 31.71 6.49 9.69
N LYS A 472 32.14 7.12 8.59
CA LYS A 472 31.33 7.20 7.36
C LYS A 472 31.09 5.86 6.66
N LEU A 473 32.06 4.95 6.68
CA LEU A 473 31.87 3.59 6.12
C LEU A 473 30.90 2.77 6.98
N GLU A 474 30.92 2.93 8.30
CA GLU A 474 29.98 2.32 9.22
C GLU A 474 28.55 2.90 9.02
N GLU A 475 28.42 4.22 8.87
CA GLU A 475 27.15 4.88 8.50
C GLU A 475 26.60 4.38 7.16
N ILE A 476 27.42 4.33 6.10
CA ILE A 476 27.04 3.81 4.78
C ILE A 476 26.61 2.34 4.88
N THR A 477 27.34 1.52 5.65
CA THR A 477 27.00 0.10 5.85
C THR A 477 25.65 -0.05 6.57
N ALA A 478 25.40 0.73 7.62
CA ALA A 478 24.13 0.72 8.35
C ALA A 478 22.93 1.16 7.47
N LEU A 479 23.13 2.17 6.62
CA LEU A 479 22.15 2.60 5.61
C LEU A 479 21.90 1.53 4.54
N GLN A 480 22.95 0.80 4.12
CA GLN A 480 22.85 -0.29 3.15
C GLN A 480 22.12 -1.51 3.73
N ASP A 481 22.36 -1.85 5.00
CA ASP A 481 21.63 -2.88 5.76
C ASP A 481 20.18 -2.48 6.07
N GLN A 482 19.89 -1.18 6.22
CA GLN A 482 18.51 -0.68 6.29
C GLN A 482 17.81 -0.83 4.93
N HIS A 483 18.41 -0.31 3.86
CA HIS A 483 17.84 -0.42 2.50
C HIS A 483 17.59 -1.88 2.09
N GLN A 484 18.47 -2.82 2.47
CA GLN A 484 18.27 -4.24 2.18
C GLN A 484 17.11 -4.85 2.99
N ARG A 485 16.84 -4.38 4.22
CA ARG A 485 15.65 -4.75 5.00
C ARG A 485 14.37 -4.14 4.41
N ASP A 486 14.38 -2.85 4.10
CA ASP A 486 13.25 -2.16 3.45
C ASP A 486 12.87 -2.86 2.13
N LYS A 487 13.87 -3.30 1.36
CA LYS A 487 13.69 -4.05 0.12
C LYS A 487 13.09 -5.44 0.34
N GLN A 488 13.43 -6.12 1.43
CA GLN A 488 12.81 -7.40 1.83
C GLN A 488 11.35 -7.22 2.26
N GLU A 489 11.04 -6.16 3.02
CA GLU A 489 9.68 -5.79 3.39
C GLU A 489 8.82 -5.44 2.16
N ILE A 490 9.36 -4.63 1.23
CA ILE A 490 8.69 -4.31 -0.05
C ILE A 490 8.44 -5.57 -0.90
N THR A 491 9.31 -6.59 -0.87
CA THR A 491 9.02 -7.86 -1.55
C THR A 491 7.95 -8.69 -0.84
N ALA A 492 7.98 -8.78 0.50
CA ALA A 492 6.94 -9.48 1.25
C ALA A 492 5.55 -8.85 1.05
N LEU A 493 5.45 -7.51 1.12
CA LEU A 493 4.20 -6.78 0.87
C LEU A 493 3.70 -6.93 -0.58
N ARG A 494 4.60 -7.16 -1.56
CA ARG A 494 4.19 -7.51 -2.93
C ARG A 494 3.65 -8.92 -3.02
N GLU A 495 4.31 -9.90 -2.39
CA GLU A 495 3.84 -11.28 -2.34
C GLU A 495 2.46 -11.39 -1.63
N GLU A 496 2.22 -10.59 -0.58
CA GLU A 496 0.91 -10.46 0.05
C GLU A 496 -0.13 -9.81 -0.87
N MET A 497 0.22 -8.73 -1.59
CA MET A 497 -0.68 -8.10 -2.56
C MET A 497 -1.01 -9.00 -3.75
N ASP A 498 -0.04 -9.75 -4.27
CA ASP A 498 -0.26 -10.75 -5.32
C ASP A 498 -1.14 -11.90 -4.80
N SER A 499 -0.91 -12.37 -3.57
CA SER A 499 -1.75 -13.39 -2.90
C SER A 499 -3.20 -12.92 -2.74
N LEU A 500 -3.42 -11.68 -2.26
CA LEU A 500 -4.75 -11.09 -2.13
C LEU A 500 -5.40 -10.83 -3.49
N THR A 501 -4.64 -10.44 -4.52
CA THR A 501 -5.14 -10.27 -5.89
C THR A 501 -5.60 -11.60 -6.49
N ASN A 502 -4.85 -12.69 -6.26
CA ASN A 502 -5.27 -14.04 -6.66
C ASN A 502 -6.55 -14.48 -5.92
N GLN A 503 -6.64 -14.28 -4.60
CA GLN A 503 -7.85 -14.56 -3.82
C GLN A 503 -9.06 -13.75 -4.31
N MET A 504 -8.87 -12.47 -4.67
CA MET A 504 -9.92 -11.65 -5.28
C MET A 504 -10.34 -12.18 -6.66
N ALA A 505 -9.41 -12.63 -7.49
CA ALA A 505 -9.70 -13.21 -8.80
C ALA A 505 -10.43 -14.56 -8.68
N ASP A 506 -10.11 -15.38 -7.67
CA ASP A 506 -10.81 -16.62 -7.36
C ASP A 506 -12.24 -16.34 -6.87
N LEU A 507 -12.42 -15.41 -5.92
CA LEU A 507 -13.75 -15.00 -5.44
C LEU A 507 -14.61 -14.37 -6.55
N GLN A 508 -14.02 -13.60 -7.48
CA GLN A 508 -14.72 -13.10 -8.66
C GLN A 508 -15.18 -14.24 -9.58
N ARG A 509 -14.37 -15.30 -9.72
CA ARG A 509 -14.72 -16.49 -10.51
C ARG A 509 -15.84 -17.29 -9.86
N ASP A 510 -15.84 -17.42 -8.53
CA ASP A 510 -16.91 -18.08 -7.78
C ASP A 510 -18.24 -17.32 -7.87
N VAL A 511 -18.20 -15.98 -7.76
CA VAL A 511 -19.38 -15.10 -7.95
C VAL A 511 -19.90 -15.14 -9.39
N GLN A 512 -19.01 -15.22 -10.38
CA GLN A 512 -19.42 -15.39 -11.77
C GLN A 512 -20.05 -16.77 -12.00
N GLY A 513 -19.42 -17.84 -11.50
CA GLY A 513 -19.95 -19.20 -11.54
C GLY A 513 -21.23 -19.39 -10.72
N SER A 514 -21.52 -18.55 -9.71
CA SER A 514 -22.84 -18.55 -9.05
C SER A 514 -23.91 -17.86 -9.87
N ARG A 515 -23.59 -16.76 -10.56
CA ARG A 515 -24.50 -16.08 -11.50
C ARG A 515 -24.85 -16.95 -12.71
N GLU A 516 -23.90 -17.74 -13.20
CA GLU A 516 -24.13 -18.69 -14.29
C GLU A 516 -25.10 -19.80 -13.86
N ARG A 517 -24.90 -20.40 -12.68
CA ARG A 517 -25.85 -21.36 -12.08
C ARG A 517 -27.21 -20.74 -11.78
N GLU A 518 -27.26 -19.48 -11.34
CA GLU A 518 -28.51 -18.74 -11.15
C GLU A 518 -29.25 -18.53 -12.48
N ALA A 519 -28.55 -18.15 -13.54
CA ALA A 519 -29.11 -18.03 -14.89
C ALA A 519 -29.60 -19.38 -15.45
N GLU A 520 -28.89 -20.48 -15.20
CA GLU A 520 -29.35 -21.83 -15.53
C GLU A 520 -30.64 -22.18 -14.78
N LEU A 521 -30.69 -21.95 -13.46
CA LEU A 521 -31.88 -22.19 -12.62
C LEU A 521 -33.08 -21.33 -13.05
N LEU A 522 -32.85 -20.08 -13.41
CA LEU A 522 -33.87 -19.20 -14.00
C LEU A 522 -34.35 -19.75 -15.35
N GLY A 523 -33.44 -20.22 -16.22
CA GLY A 523 -33.79 -20.86 -17.49
C GLY A 523 -34.53 -22.20 -17.33
N PHE A 524 -34.25 -22.97 -16.28
CA PHE A 524 -35.06 -24.15 -15.90
C PHE A 524 -36.43 -23.74 -15.39
N THR A 525 -36.52 -22.67 -14.60
CA THR A 525 -37.78 -22.12 -14.07
C THR A 525 -38.66 -21.56 -15.19
N GLU A 526 -38.09 -20.87 -16.17
CA GLU A 526 -38.77 -20.41 -17.39
C GLU A 526 -39.32 -21.59 -18.18
N LYS A 527 -38.50 -22.62 -18.46
CA LYS A 527 -38.94 -23.84 -19.15
C LYS A 527 -40.05 -24.59 -18.41
N LEU A 528 -39.97 -24.67 -17.07
CA LEU A 528 -41.03 -25.26 -16.24
C LEU A 528 -42.31 -24.42 -16.28
N SER A 529 -42.21 -23.10 -16.17
CA SER A 529 -43.35 -22.18 -16.21
C SER A 529 -44.04 -22.20 -17.59
N SER A 530 -43.27 -22.13 -18.67
CA SER A 530 -43.74 -22.27 -20.05
C SER A 530 -44.46 -23.61 -20.27
N LYS A 531 -43.87 -24.72 -19.83
CA LYS A 531 -44.47 -26.05 -19.96
C LYS A 531 -45.71 -26.23 -19.08
N ASN A 532 -45.77 -25.61 -17.90
CA ASN A 532 -46.96 -25.58 -17.05
C ASN A 532 -48.08 -24.75 -17.70
N ALA A 533 -47.76 -23.59 -18.30
CA ALA A 533 -48.72 -22.78 -19.06
C ALA A 533 -49.24 -23.52 -20.30
N GLN A 534 -48.39 -24.28 -21.00
CA GLN A 534 -48.81 -25.17 -22.09
C GLN A 534 -49.76 -26.27 -21.58
N LEU A 535 -49.40 -26.97 -20.49
CA LEU A 535 -50.25 -28.01 -19.91
C LEU A 535 -51.58 -27.46 -19.38
N GLN A 536 -51.61 -26.24 -18.85
CA GLN A 536 -52.86 -25.55 -18.49
C GLN A 536 -53.69 -25.18 -19.73
N SER A 537 -53.06 -24.74 -20.82
CA SER A 537 -53.72 -24.50 -22.11
C SER A 537 -54.35 -25.79 -22.68
N GLU A 538 -53.59 -26.89 -22.68
CA GLU A 538 -54.06 -28.22 -23.10
C GLU A 538 -55.18 -28.73 -22.18
N SER A 539 -55.03 -28.60 -20.86
CA SER A 539 -56.07 -28.97 -19.89
C SER A 539 -57.35 -28.14 -20.05
N ASN A 540 -57.24 -26.83 -20.31
CA ASN A 540 -58.39 -25.96 -20.57
C ASN A 540 -59.06 -26.28 -21.92
N SER A 541 -58.27 -26.64 -22.93
CA SER A 541 -58.79 -27.12 -24.22
C SER A 541 -59.53 -28.44 -24.08
N LEU A 542 -58.98 -29.41 -23.34
CA LEU A 542 -59.63 -30.69 -23.05
C LEU A 542 -60.87 -30.51 -22.18
N GLN A 543 -60.84 -29.62 -21.18
CA GLN A 543 -62.01 -29.27 -20.37
C GLN A 543 -63.11 -28.63 -21.22
N SER A 544 -62.76 -27.72 -22.14
CA SER A 544 -63.71 -27.12 -23.08
C SER A 544 -64.32 -28.15 -24.04
N GLN A 545 -63.53 -29.10 -24.55
CA GLN A 545 -64.00 -30.22 -25.35
C GLN A 545 -64.91 -31.17 -24.55
N LEU A 546 -64.59 -31.41 -23.28
CA LEU A 546 -65.40 -32.22 -22.37
C LEU A 546 -66.74 -31.55 -22.06
N ASP A 547 -66.75 -30.26 -21.72
CA ASP A 547 -67.99 -29.52 -21.43
C ASP A 547 -68.82 -29.27 -22.70
N HIS A 548 -68.19 -29.09 -23.87
CA HIS A 548 -68.90 -29.12 -25.15
C HIS A 548 -69.56 -30.49 -25.38
N SER A 549 -68.83 -31.59 -25.19
CA SER A 549 -69.36 -32.95 -25.33
C SER A 549 -70.48 -33.26 -24.33
N ARG A 550 -70.37 -32.73 -23.11
CA ARG A 550 -71.38 -32.81 -22.03
C ARG A 550 -72.62 -32.00 -22.37
N CYS A 551 -72.46 -30.80 -22.93
CA CYS A 551 -73.56 -29.98 -23.42
C CYS A 551 -74.26 -30.61 -24.64
N HIS A 552 -73.51 -31.21 -25.56
CA HIS A 552 -74.06 -31.79 -26.79
C HIS A 552 -74.72 -33.16 -26.58
N ASN A 553 -74.17 -34.03 -25.73
CA ASN A 553 -74.66 -35.40 -25.54
C ASN A 553 -75.45 -35.59 -24.23
N ILE A 554 -74.95 -35.07 -23.11
CA ILE A 554 -75.48 -35.38 -21.77
C ILE A 554 -76.64 -34.44 -21.41
N PHE A 555 -76.58 -33.16 -21.77
CA PHE A 555 -77.65 -32.19 -21.51
C PHE A 555 -79.00 -32.55 -22.16
N PRO A 556 -79.10 -32.92 -23.46
CA PRO A 556 -80.38 -33.34 -24.05
C PRO A 556 -80.89 -34.67 -23.46
N LEU A 557 -80.02 -35.60 -23.05
CA LEU A 557 -80.41 -36.80 -22.31
C LEU A 557 -81.01 -36.46 -20.94
N TYR A 558 -80.39 -35.55 -20.18
CA TYR A 558 -80.93 -35.07 -18.91
C TYR A 558 -82.28 -34.36 -19.09
N HIS A 559 -82.42 -33.53 -20.12
CA HIS A 559 -83.68 -32.86 -20.46
C HIS A 559 -84.77 -33.88 -20.82
N GLY A 560 -84.45 -34.90 -21.63
CA GLY A 560 -85.36 -36.00 -21.96
C GLY A 560 -85.83 -36.77 -20.72
N CYS A 561 -84.89 -37.15 -19.83
CA CYS A 561 -85.23 -37.77 -18.55
C CYS A 561 -86.11 -36.87 -17.67
N TYR A 562 -85.87 -35.55 -17.64
CA TYR A 562 -86.68 -34.61 -16.87
C TYR A 562 -88.12 -34.50 -17.40
N CYS A 563 -88.31 -34.49 -18.73
CA CYS A 563 -89.63 -34.55 -19.34
C CYS A 563 -90.36 -35.87 -19.01
N ILE A 564 -89.67 -37.01 -19.08
CA ILE A 564 -90.22 -38.33 -18.71
C ILE A 564 -90.59 -38.37 -17.22
N PHE A 565 -89.74 -37.84 -16.34
CA PHE A 565 -90.01 -37.79 -14.89
C PHE A 565 -91.23 -36.93 -14.57
N THR A 566 -91.42 -35.82 -15.30
CA THR A 566 -92.60 -34.94 -15.19
C THR A 566 -93.88 -35.66 -15.63
N LEU A 567 -93.80 -36.50 -16.68
CA LEU A 567 -94.92 -37.34 -17.14
C LEU A 567 -95.24 -38.49 -16.15
N ILE A 568 -94.23 -39.06 -15.50
CA ILE A 568 -94.43 -40.08 -14.44
C ILE A 568 -95.17 -39.47 -13.23
N ILE A 569 -94.82 -38.25 -12.83
CA ILE A 569 -95.48 -37.54 -11.72
C ILE A 569 -96.98 -37.31 -12.00
N SER A 570 -97.37 -37.04 -13.26
CA SER A 570 -98.79 -36.81 -13.58
C SER A 570 -99.62 -38.08 -13.73
N LEU A 571 -99.03 -39.23 -14.11
CA LEU A 571 -99.75 -40.52 -14.13
C LEU A 571 -99.76 -41.25 -12.78
N SER A 572 -98.75 -41.05 -11.92
CA SER A 572 -98.63 -41.73 -10.63
C SER A 572 -99.90 -41.72 -9.75
N PRO A 573 -100.63 -40.60 -9.54
CA PRO A 573 -101.80 -40.60 -8.66
C PRO A 573 -103.00 -41.40 -9.20
N LEU A 574 -103.12 -41.57 -10.53
CA LEU A 574 -104.18 -42.38 -11.13
C LEU A 574 -103.97 -43.88 -10.88
N ILE A 575 -102.72 -44.35 -10.99
CA ILE A 575 -102.37 -45.76 -10.75
C ILE A 575 -102.54 -46.10 -9.26
N LEU A 576 -102.06 -45.23 -8.37
CA LEU A 576 -102.12 -45.46 -6.92
C LEU A 576 -103.57 -45.52 -6.40
N GLN A 577 -104.49 -44.75 -7.01
CA GLN A 577 -105.92 -44.81 -6.68
C GLN A 577 -106.54 -46.17 -7.04
N GLN A 578 -106.14 -46.76 -8.17
CA GLN A 578 -106.63 -48.07 -8.61
C GLN A 578 -106.05 -49.22 -7.77
N GLU A 579 -104.77 -49.13 -7.38
CA GLU A 579 -104.09 -50.11 -6.53
C GLU A 579 -104.68 -50.16 -5.10
N VAL A 580 -104.95 -49.00 -4.49
CA VAL A 580 -105.63 -48.91 -3.18
C VAL A 580 -107.01 -49.57 -3.21
N GLN A 581 -107.74 -49.48 -4.33
CA GLN A 581 -109.06 -50.08 -4.46
C GLN A 581 -109.00 -51.61 -4.57
N GLY A 582 -108.02 -52.17 -5.29
CA GLY A 582 -107.80 -53.63 -5.33
C GLY A 582 -107.36 -54.22 -3.99
N LEU A 583 -106.45 -53.56 -3.27
CA LEU A 583 -106.00 -54.00 -1.94
C LEU A 583 -107.12 -54.00 -0.90
N GLN A 584 -108.14 -53.15 -1.06
CA GLN A 584 -109.34 -53.13 -0.21
C GLN A 584 -110.20 -54.40 -0.40
N GLU A 585 -110.28 -54.92 -1.64
CA GLU A 585 -111.02 -56.14 -1.97
C GLU A 585 -110.26 -57.40 -1.53
N GLU A 586 -108.95 -57.47 -1.78
CA GLU A 586 -108.08 -58.57 -1.31
C GLU A 586 -108.12 -58.72 0.23
N ARG A 587 -108.10 -57.59 0.94
CA ARG A 587 -108.22 -57.58 2.42
C ARG A 587 -109.56 -58.15 2.90
N ALA A 588 -110.65 -57.94 2.16
CA ALA A 588 -111.95 -58.53 2.48
C ALA A 588 -111.95 -60.05 2.25
N ALA A 589 -111.36 -60.51 1.13
CA ALA A 589 -111.22 -61.94 0.85
C ALA A 589 -110.41 -62.65 1.95
N LEU A 590 -109.25 -62.11 2.33
CA LEU A 590 -108.40 -62.65 3.40
C LEU A 590 -109.11 -62.70 4.77
N GLN A 591 -110.01 -61.76 5.08
CA GLN A 591 -110.83 -61.84 6.30
C GLN A 591 -111.81 -63.03 6.26
N THR A 592 -112.32 -63.43 5.09
CA THR A 592 -113.19 -64.62 4.97
C THR A 592 -112.40 -65.92 5.08
N GLU A 593 -111.19 -66.01 4.51
CA GLU A 593 -110.29 -67.16 4.74
C GLU A 593 -109.89 -67.30 6.22
N MET A 594 -109.60 -66.18 6.90
CA MET A 594 -109.25 -66.20 8.33
C MET A 594 -110.38 -66.78 9.19
N ALA A 595 -111.64 -66.52 8.83
CA ALA A 595 -112.80 -67.13 9.49
C ALA A 595 -112.92 -68.65 9.23
N GLN A 596 -112.63 -69.11 8.00
CA GLN A 596 -112.63 -70.54 7.65
C GLN A 596 -111.47 -71.30 8.30
N LEU A 597 -110.28 -70.70 8.36
CA LEU A 597 -109.13 -71.24 9.08
C LEU A 597 -109.41 -71.33 10.59
N LYS A 598 -110.12 -70.36 11.16
CA LYS A 598 -110.47 -70.35 12.58
C LYS A 598 -111.43 -71.49 12.95
N THR A 599 -112.50 -71.69 12.18
CA THR A 599 -113.40 -72.83 12.40
C THR A 599 -112.67 -74.16 12.18
N ARG A 600 -111.75 -74.26 11.21
CA ARG A 600 -110.93 -75.45 11.02
C ARG A 600 -109.97 -75.74 12.19
N VAL A 601 -109.48 -74.71 12.88
CA VAL A 601 -108.69 -74.86 14.13
C VAL A 601 -109.56 -75.32 15.31
N GLU A 602 -110.84 -74.95 15.33
CA GLU A 602 -111.81 -75.38 16.34
C GLU A 602 -112.22 -76.85 16.11
N GLU A 603 -112.44 -77.29 14.87
CA GLU A 603 -112.61 -78.72 14.51
C GLU A 603 -111.40 -79.58 14.95
N LEU A 604 -110.18 -79.15 14.61
CA LEU A 604 -108.95 -79.86 14.99
C LEU A 604 -108.72 -79.90 16.51
N ARG A 605 -109.30 -78.97 17.28
CA ARG A 605 -109.29 -79.02 18.75
C ARG A 605 -110.17 -80.12 19.30
N ASP A 606 -111.37 -80.31 18.76
CA ASP A 606 -112.26 -81.41 19.16
C ASP A 606 -111.72 -82.77 18.71
N GLU A 607 -111.07 -82.83 17.55
CA GLU A 607 -110.31 -84.00 17.10
C GLU A 607 -109.13 -84.32 18.03
N LEU A 608 -108.42 -83.30 18.55
CA LEU A 608 -107.39 -83.47 19.58
C LEU A 608 -107.98 -83.95 20.93
N VAL A 609 -109.16 -83.49 21.33
CA VAL A 609 -109.84 -83.93 22.56
C VAL A 609 -110.29 -85.39 22.44
N THR A 610 -110.81 -85.81 21.28
CA THR A 610 -111.17 -87.22 21.04
C THR A 610 -109.94 -88.12 20.92
N GLN A 611 -108.84 -87.64 20.32
CA GLN A 611 -107.53 -88.32 20.39
C GLN A 611 -107.04 -88.49 21.83
N LYS A 612 -107.09 -87.44 22.67
CA LYS A 612 -106.71 -87.56 24.10
C LYS A 612 -107.59 -88.56 24.85
N ARG A 613 -108.89 -88.66 24.54
CA ARG A 613 -109.78 -89.71 25.09
C ARG A 613 -109.38 -91.12 24.63
N LYS A 614 -109.03 -91.32 23.35
CA LYS A 614 -108.48 -92.59 22.83
C LYS A 614 -107.14 -92.96 23.48
N GLN A 615 -106.21 -92.00 23.58
CA GLN A 615 -104.91 -92.22 24.23
C GLN A 615 -105.07 -92.57 25.72
N ALA A 616 -105.97 -91.90 26.45
CA ALA A 616 -106.26 -92.25 27.84
C ALA A 616 -106.87 -93.65 28.01
N ALA A 617 -107.62 -94.16 27.03
CA ALA A 617 -108.07 -95.55 27.00
C ALA A 617 -106.91 -96.53 26.73
N ASN A 618 -106.09 -96.27 25.69
CA ASN A 618 -104.92 -97.09 25.38
C ASN A 618 -103.90 -97.13 26.53
N ILE A 619 -103.68 -96.01 27.23
CA ILE A 619 -102.79 -95.95 28.41
C ILE A 619 -103.33 -96.84 29.53
N LYS A 620 -104.65 -96.89 29.76
CA LYS A 620 -105.24 -97.79 30.76
C LYS A 620 -105.07 -99.26 30.42
N ASP A 621 -105.13 -99.62 29.14
CA ASP A 621 -104.89 -101.00 28.72
C ASP A 621 -103.40 -101.38 28.76
N LEU A 622 -102.52 -100.54 28.20
CA LEU A 622 -101.08 -100.68 28.30
C LEU A 622 -100.60 -100.76 29.75
N THR A 623 -101.24 -100.05 30.69
CA THR A 623 -100.93 -100.14 32.14
C THR A 623 -101.25 -101.52 32.73
N LYS A 624 -102.33 -102.19 32.27
CA LYS A 624 -102.61 -103.59 32.65
C LYS A 624 -101.54 -104.53 32.09
N GLN A 625 -101.17 -104.36 30.82
CA GLN A 625 -100.12 -105.17 30.19
C GLN A 625 -98.76 -104.97 30.89
N LEU A 626 -98.40 -103.72 31.24
CA LEU A 626 -97.18 -103.38 31.98
C LEU A 626 -97.15 -103.96 33.41
N THR A 627 -98.28 -103.98 34.11
CA THR A 627 -98.35 -104.61 35.45
C THR A 627 -98.27 -106.14 35.40
N GLN A 628 -98.70 -106.76 34.30
CA GLN A 628 -98.51 -108.19 34.06
C GLN A 628 -97.07 -108.54 33.63
N ALA A 629 -96.41 -107.68 32.84
CA ALA A 629 -95.01 -107.83 32.43
C ALA A 629 -94.02 -107.61 33.59
N ARG A 630 -94.26 -106.60 34.44
CA ARG A 630 -93.41 -106.26 35.61
C ARG A 630 -93.33 -107.35 36.68
N LYS A 631 -94.11 -108.43 36.57
CA LYS A 631 -94.04 -109.61 37.45
C LYS A 631 -93.21 -110.77 36.89
N ARG A 632 -92.43 -110.53 35.82
CA ARG A 632 -91.55 -111.53 35.17
C ARG A 632 -90.14 -111.05 34.80
N LEU A 633 -89.81 -109.77 35.00
CA LEU A 633 -88.44 -109.28 34.85
C LEU A 633 -88.10 -108.27 35.95
N GLU A 634 -87.90 -108.79 37.16
CA GLU A 634 -86.83 -108.28 38.02
C GLU A 634 -85.49 -108.70 37.39
N GLN A 635 -84.79 -107.76 36.75
CA GLN A 635 -83.32 -107.66 36.67
C GLN A 635 -82.90 -106.63 35.59
N VAL A 636 -82.01 -105.70 35.97
CA VAL A 636 -81.26 -104.76 35.11
C VAL A 636 -82.16 -103.92 34.17
N GLU A 637 -82.77 -102.84 34.63
CA GLU A 637 -82.14 -101.51 34.86
C GLU A 637 -81.41 -100.88 33.66
N ASN A 638 -81.96 -99.73 33.24
CA ASN A 638 -81.30 -98.44 32.97
C ASN A 638 -80.05 -98.40 32.04
N GLY A 639 -80.02 -97.58 30.98
CA GLY A 639 -81.01 -96.62 30.46
C GLY A 639 -80.34 -95.51 29.63
N GLY A 640 -81.12 -94.69 28.92
CA GLY A 640 -80.61 -93.51 28.19
C GLY A 640 -81.52 -93.04 27.04
N CYS A 641 -81.65 -91.71 26.87
CA CYS A 641 -82.46 -91.04 25.84
C CYS A 641 -82.06 -91.46 24.40
N GLU A 642 -82.99 -91.61 23.45
CA GLU A 642 -83.83 -90.57 22.80
C GLU A 642 -82.98 -89.46 22.13
N ARG A 643 -82.93 -89.44 20.79
CA ARG A 643 -83.82 -88.73 19.83
C ARG A 643 -83.39 -87.27 19.57
N ASP A 644 -83.48 -86.74 18.34
CA ASP A 644 -83.64 -87.39 17.04
C ASP A 644 -82.89 -86.58 15.98
N ALA A 645 -82.23 -87.30 15.06
CA ALA A 645 -81.71 -86.79 13.79
C ALA A 645 -82.86 -86.77 12.76
N SER A 646 -82.98 -85.89 11.76
CA SER A 646 -82.32 -84.62 11.37
C SER A 646 -83.40 -83.86 10.51
N SER A 647 -83.21 -82.98 9.53
CA SER A 647 -82.06 -82.61 8.69
C SER A 647 -82.40 -81.38 7.83
N MET A 648 -81.39 -80.58 7.46
CA MET A 648 -81.35 -79.61 6.35
C MET A 648 -82.45 -78.50 6.28
N GLY A 649 -82.13 -77.23 6.11
CA GLY A 649 -80.82 -76.58 6.01
C GLY A 649 -80.86 -75.24 5.26
N SER A 650 -79.70 -74.60 5.16
CA SER A 650 -79.40 -73.45 4.29
C SER A 650 -79.99 -72.07 4.61
N ARG A 651 -79.06 -71.17 4.98
CA ARG A 651 -78.99 -69.75 4.56
C ARG A 651 -80.08 -68.78 5.03
N SER A 652 -79.77 -68.12 6.16
CA SER A 652 -79.99 -66.68 6.31
C SER A 652 -78.61 -65.99 6.34
N SER A 653 -78.39 -64.75 5.87
CA SER A 653 -79.19 -63.52 6.04
C SER A 653 -79.18 -63.04 7.50
N SER A 654 -79.14 -61.75 7.80
CA SER A 654 -78.88 -60.54 7.00
C SER A 654 -78.59 -59.39 7.98
N SER A 655 -78.63 -58.15 7.51
CA SER A 655 -78.81 -56.94 8.31
C SER A 655 -77.58 -56.51 9.16
N GLY A 656 -77.16 -55.25 9.14
CA GLY A 656 -77.63 -54.14 8.30
C GLY A 656 -77.26 -52.79 8.88
N SER A 657 -76.98 -51.84 7.98
CA SER A 657 -77.28 -50.40 8.10
C SER A 657 -77.25 -49.74 9.50
N LEU A 658 -76.32 -48.81 9.72
CA LEU A 658 -76.64 -47.38 9.51
C LEU A 658 -75.42 -46.43 9.66
N ASN A 659 -75.30 -45.52 8.69
CA ASN A 659 -74.94 -44.11 8.80
C ASN A 659 -73.82 -43.60 9.77
N ALA A 660 -72.81 -43.01 9.11
CA ALA A 660 -72.46 -41.58 9.18
C ALA A 660 -71.52 -41.00 10.28
N ARG A 661 -70.42 -40.45 9.74
CA ARG A 661 -69.89 -39.07 9.94
C ARG A 661 -68.98 -38.73 11.14
N HIS A 662 -68.00 -37.88 10.78
CA HIS A 662 -67.29 -36.85 11.58
C HIS A 662 -66.24 -37.30 12.61
N GLY A 663 -65.32 -36.37 12.89
CA GLY A 663 -64.48 -36.36 14.09
C GLY A 663 -62.99 -36.64 13.83
N GLY A 664 -62.22 -35.61 13.46
CA GLY A 664 -60.77 -35.74 13.27
C GLY A 664 -59.93 -35.20 14.42
N SER A 665 -58.63 -35.49 14.33
CA SER A 665 -57.49 -34.80 14.99
C SER A 665 -57.20 -35.08 16.47
N SER A 666 -55.89 -35.21 16.74
CA SER A 666 -55.18 -35.09 18.03
C SER A 666 -55.54 -36.10 19.15
N GLY A 667 -54.60 -36.60 19.96
CA GLY A 667 -53.14 -36.38 19.98
C GLY A 667 -52.60 -36.21 21.42
N VAL A 668 -51.26 -36.09 21.54
CA VAL A 668 -50.48 -35.73 22.75
C VAL A 668 -50.17 -36.88 23.76
N GLU A 669 -48.87 -37.15 23.86
CA GLU A 669 -48.05 -37.69 24.98
C GLU A 669 -48.42 -38.96 25.78
N GLU A 670 -47.44 -39.88 25.83
CA GLU A 670 -47.11 -40.67 27.03
C GLU A 670 -45.59 -40.51 27.33
N ARG A 671 -45.11 -40.99 28.49
CA ARG A 671 -44.01 -40.39 29.26
C ARG A 671 -42.81 -41.32 29.48
N SER A 672 -41.60 -40.76 29.32
CA SER A 672 -40.28 -41.32 29.74
C SER A 672 -40.20 -41.62 31.26
N PRO A 673 -39.13 -42.24 31.81
CA PRO A 673 -37.77 -42.48 31.27
C PRO A 673 -37.31 -43.97 31.36
N GLU A 674 -36.11 -44.45 30.98
CA GLU A 674 -34.88 -43.92 30.33
C GLU A 674 -34.25 -45.09 29.48
N SER A 675 -33.00 -45.22 29.01
CA SER A 675 -31.71 -44.55 29.30
C SER A 675 -30.82 -44.24 28.07
N GLN A 676 -29.92 -43.29 28.33
CA GLN A 676 -28.59 -42.99 27.77
C GLN A 676 -27.92 -44.04 26.82
N SER A 677 -27.27 -43.65 25.72
CA SER A 677 -27.18 -42.33 25.07
C SER A 677 -26.77 -42.47 23.58
N GLY A 678 -27.41 -41.70 22.70
CA GLY A 678 -27.09 -41.63 21.26
C GLY A 678 -26.38 -40.32 20.89
N PRO A 679 -26.38 -39.89 19.59
CA PRO A 679 -27.11 -40.48 18.47
C PRO A 679 -26.27 -40.78 17.20
N SER A 680 -26.86 -41.59 16.32
CA SER A 680 -26.44 -41.78 14.93
C SER A 680 -26.82 -40.58 14.05
N VAL A 681 -25.99 -40.24 13.06
CA VAL A 681 -26.40 -39.50 11.86
C VAL A 681 -26.01 -40.31 10.63
N VAL A 682 -26.94 -40.43 9.68
CA VAL A 682 -26.77 -41.23 8.46
C VAL A 682 -26.00 -40.42 7.41
N ALA A 683 -24.86 -40.95 6.96
CA ALA A 683 -24.15 -40.47 5.77
C ALA A 683 -23.52 -41.65 5.02
N VAL A 684 -23.54 -41.57 3.69
CA VAL A 684 -23.10 -42.62 2.78
C VAL A 684 -21.57 -42.72 2.78
N ASP A 685 -21.02 -43.74 3.46
CA ASP A 685 -19.57 -44.01 3.45
C ASP A 685 -19.15 -44.85 2.23
N SER A 686 -19.51 -44.36 1.05
CA SER A 686 -19.00 -44.85 -0.22
C SER A 686 -17.64 -44.21 -0.46
N PHE A 687 -16.61 -44.70 0.24
CA PHE A 687 -15.21 -44.32 0.02
C PHE A 687 -14.91 -44.22 -1.48
N PRO A 688 -14.41 -43.08 -1.98
CA PRO A 688 -13.79 -43.03 -3.29
C PRO A 688 -12.65 -44.05 -3.30
N GLU A 689 -12.55 -44.91 -4.31
CA GLU A 689 -11.39 -45.78 -4.45
C GLU A 689 -10.17 -44.88 -4.74
N VAL A 690 -9.42 -44.55 -3.68
CA VAL A 690 -8.25 -43.67 -3.76
C VAL A 690 -7.24 -44.36 -4.68
N ASP A 691 -7.03 -43.77 -5.84
CA ASP A 691 -6.16 -44.31 -6.89
C ASP A 691 -4.80 -44.68 -6.28
N LYS A 692 -4.52 -45.98 -6.30
CA LYS A 692 -3.33 -46.59 -5.73
C LYS A 692 -2.06 -46.03 -6.40
N THR A 693 -2.15 -45.59 -7.66
CA THR A 693 -1.05 -44.92 -8.36
C THR A 693 -0.82 -43.51 -7.79
N MET A 694 -1.86 -42.68 -7.63
CA MET A 694 -1.74 -41.36 -7.00
C MET A 694 -1.27 -41.43 -5.54
N LEU A 695 -1.69 -42.46 -4.79
CA LEU A 695 -1.21 -42.67 -3.42
C LEU A 695 0.28 -43.03 -3.40
N VAL A 696 0.72 -43.94 -4.28
CA VAL A 696 2.14 -44.27 -4.46
C VAL A 696 2.95 -43.05 -4.92
N GLU A 697 2.45 -42.25 -5.86
CA GLU A 697 3.12 -41.01 -6.25
C GLU A 697 3.22 -40.01 -5.09
N ARG A 698 2.17 -39.88 -4.27
CA ARG A 698 2.19 -38.99 -3.09
C ARG A 698 3.22 -39.47 -2.08
N ILE A 699 3.32 -40.79 -1.86
CA ILE A 699 4.35 -41.42 -1.03
C ILE A 699 5.75 -41.15 -1.61
N VAL A 700 5.98 -41.36 -2.91
CA VAL A 700 7.28 -41.10 -3.57
C VAL A 700 7.65 -39.61 -3.54
N ARG A 701 6.67 -38.71 -3.71
CA ARG A 701 6.87 -37.26 -3.55
C ARG A 701 7.24 -36.88 -2.11
N LEU A 702 6.59 -37.48 -1.11
CA LEU A 702 6.92 -37.29 0.30
C LEU A 702 8.29 -37.89 0.65
N GLN A 703 8.64 -39.09 0.16
CA GLN A 703 9.95 -39.70 0.33
C GLN A 703 11.07 -38.85 -0.29
N LYS A 704 10.88 -38.32 -1.51
CA LYS A 704 11.83 -37.38 -2.13
C LYS A 704 11.94 -36.05 -1.37
N ALA A 705 10.85 -35.56 -0.78
CA ALA A 705 10.89 -34.37 0.07
C ALA A 705 11.58 -34.63 1.43
N LEU A 706 11.40 -35.81 2.01
CA LEU A 706 12.09 -36.24 3.23
C LEU A 706 13.58 -36.47 2.98
N ALA A 707 13.97 -37.14 1.88
CA ALA A 707 15.37 -37.31 1.50
C ALA A 707 16.09 -35.97 1.36
N ARG A 708 15.51 -34.99 0.64
CA ARG A 708 16.06 -33.63 0.52
C ARG A 708 16.16 -32.89 1.86
N LYS A 709 15.23 -33.15 2.79
CA LYS A 709 15.31 -32.60 4.16
C LYS A 709 16.42 -33.28 4.96
N GLN A 710 16.61 -34.59 4.81
CA GLN A 710 17.66 -35.36 5.45
C GLN A 710 19.05 -34.93 4.95
N GLU A 711 19.26 -34.85 3.64
CA GLU A 711 20.46 -34.28 2.99
C GLU A 711 20.77 -32.87 3.52
N LYS A 712 19.73 -32.05 3.73
CA LYS A 712 19.88 -30.68 4.26
C LYS A 712 20.22 -30.66 5.77
N ILE A 713 19.69 -31.60 6.55
CA ILE A 713 20.04 -31.79 7.96
C ILE A 713 21.49 -32.24 8.08
N GLU A 714 21.90 -33.26 7.34
CA GLU A 714 23.29 -33.77 7.32
C GLU A 714 24.30 -32.69 6.91
N PHE A 715 23.99 -31.91 5.88
CA PHE A 715 24.79 -30.73 5.50
C PHE A 715 24.90 -29.68 6.62
N MET A 716 23.79 -29.42 7.35
CA MET A 716 23.80 -28.47 8.46
C MET A 716 24.55 -29.01 9.68
N GLU A 717 24.44 -30.31 9.97
CA GLU A 717 25.19 -30.97 11.02
C GLU A 717 26.70 -30.93 10.75
N ASP A 718 27.14 -31.21 9.52
CA ASP A 718 28.56 -31.15 9.16
C ASP A 718 29.11 -29.71 9.19
N HIS A 719 28.31 -28.72 8.77
CA HIS A 719 28.68 -27.31 8.93
C HIS A 719 28.77 -26.92 10.43
N ILE A 720 27.86 -27.41 11.27
CA ILE A 720 27.92 -27.21 12.73
C ILE A 720 29.15 -27.90 13.34
N LYS A 721 29.48 -29.13 12.93
CA LYS A 721 30.72 -29.84 13.34
C LYS A 721 31.96 -29.02 12.96
N GLN A 722 32.01 -28.49 11.74
CA GLN A 722 33.12 -27.64 11.27
C GLN A 722 33.23 -26.33 12.08
N LEU A 723 32.10 -25.64 12.34
CA LEU A 723 32.07 -24.42 13.15
C LEU A 723 32.52 -24.68 14.60
N VAL A 724 32.08 -25.78 15.22
CA VAL A 724 32.51 -26.19 16.56
C VAL A 724 34.01 -26.50 16.59
N GLU A 725 34.55 -27.14 15.56
CA GLU A 725 35.98 -27.44 15.48
C GLU A 725 36.84 -26.19 15.24
N GLU A 726 36.36 -25.23 14.42
CA GLU A 726 36.98 -23.91 14.28
C GLU A 726 36.93 -23.08 15.57
N ILE A 727 35.81 -23.13 16.31
CA ILE A 727 35.72 -22.53 17.65
C ILE A 727 36.76 -23.17 18.58
N ARG A 728 36.86 -24.50 18.65
CA ARG A 728 37.87 -25.20 19.46
C ARG A 728 39.31 -24.82 19.10
N LYS A 729 39.62 -24.69 17.80
CA LYS A 729 40.94 -24.20 17.34
C LYS A 729 41.18 -22.77 17.81
N LYS A 730 40.23 -21.86 17.61
CA LYS A 730 40.33 -20.45 18.04
C LYS A 730 40.46 -20.33 19.56
N THR A 731 39.70 -21.10 20.34
CA THR A 731 39.85 -21.18 21.81
C THR A 731 41.22 -21.68 22.22
N LYS A 732 41.76 -22.74 21.59
CA LYS A 732 43.13 -23.22 21.85
C LYS A 732 44.21 -22.18 21.49
N ILE A 733 44.02 -21.44 20.40
CA ILE A 733 44.90 -20.34 20.01
C ILE A 733 44.85 -19.23 21.06
N ILE A 734 43.65 -18.72 21.39
CA ILE A 734 43.46 -17.68 22.43
C ILE A 734 44.07 -18.13 23.76
N GLN A 735 43.82 -19.37 24.20
CA GLN A 735 44.41 -19.93 25.41
C GLN A 735 45.95 -20.00 25.34
N SER A 736 46.53 -20.32 24.18
CA SER A 736 47.98 -20.30 23.97
C SER A 736 48.59 -18.89 23.85
N TYR A 737 47.80 -17.85 23.59
CA TYR A 737 48.24 -16.45 23.67
C TYR A 737 48.13 -15.93 25.11
N VAL A 738 47.00 -16.16 25.77
CA VAL A 738 46.77 -15.80 27.18
C VAL A 738 47.75 -16.49 28.14
N LEU A 739 48.23 -17.70 27.83
CA LEU A 739 49.30 -18.39 28.59
C LEU A 739 50.73 -18.01 28.17
N ARG A 740 50.90 -17.08 27.21
CA ARG A 740 52.21 -16.69 26.67
C ARG A 740 52.53 -15.21 26.87
N GLU A 741 51.53 -14.34 26.92
CA GLU A 741 51.70 -12.92 27.21
C GLU A 741 51.61 -12.64 28.72
N GLU A 742 52.45 -11.72 29.19
CA GLU A 742 52.46 -11.30 30.59
C GLU A 742 51.20 -10.50 30.94
N SER A 743 50.86 -10.45 32.24
CA SER A 743 49.62 -9.85 32.79
C SER A 743 49.59 -8.32 32.70
N GLY A 744 49.52 -7.82 31.47
CA GLY A 744 49.50 -6.40 31.11
C GLY A 744 49.28 -6.13 29.61
N ALA A 745 49.49 -7.10 28.71
CA ALA A 745 49.38 -6.87 27.25
C ALA A 745 47.97 -6.44 26.75
N PHE A 746 46.92 -6.65 27.56
CA PHE A 746 45.53 -6.35 27.21
C PHE A 746 44.90 -5.20 28.00
N SER A 747 45.67 -4.42 28.77
CA SER A 747 45.11 -3.19 29.35
C SER A 747 44.85 -2.14 28.26
N SER A 748 43.60 -1.67 28.18
CA SER A 748 43.28 -0.51 27.34
C SER A 748 44.03 0.72 27.85
N GLU A 749 44.45 1.62 26.94
CA GLU A 749 45.09 2.89 27.28
C GLU A 749 44.26 3.70 28.30
N ALA A 750 42.92 3.66 28.20
CA ALA A 750 42.03 4.25 29.18
C ALA A 750 42.12 3.58 30.58
N SER A 751 42.33 2.26 30.64
CA SER A 751 42.53 1.52 31.89
C SER A 751 43.87 1.87 32.54
N ASP A 752 44.94 2.03 31.77
CA ASP A 752 46.25 2.39 32.33
C ASP A 752 46.33 3.88 32.72
N ILE A 753 45.66 4.77 31.99
CA ILE A 753 45.45 6.17 32.43
C ILE A 753 44.68 6.17 33.76
N ASN A 754 43.62 5.37 33.89
CA ASN A 754 42.82 5.33 35.13
C ASN A 754 43.61 4.69 36.29
N LYS A 755 44.41 3.65 36.03
CA LYS A 755 45.34 3.02 36.99
C LYS A 755 46.45 3.99 37.43
N ALA A 756 46.99 4.79 36.51
CA ALA A 756 47.95 5.84 36.81
C ALA A 756 47.32 6.98 37.64
N ASN A 757 46.07 7.36 37.37
CA ASN A 757 45.32 8.33 38.17
C ASN A 757 45.03 7.80 39.59
N LEU A 758 44.54 6.56 39.72
CA LEU A 758 44.36 5.86 40.99
C LEU A 758 45.67 5.79 41.79
N SER A 759 46.79 5.54 41.12
CA SER A 759 48.13 5.49 41.74
C SER A 759 48.70 6.86 42.13
N ARG A 760 48.26 7.96 41.49
CA ARG A 760 48.73 9.33 41.78
C ARG A 760 47.88 10.05 42.80
N ARG A 761 46.57 9.79 42.80
CA ARG A 761 45.56 10.48 43.62
C ARG A 761 45.22 9.70 44.89
N GLY A 762 45.44 8.38 44.87
CA GLY A 762 44.83 7.46 45.82
C GLY A 762 43.35 7.28 45.47
N GLY A 763 42.93 6.05 45.17
CA GLY A 763 41.51 5.77 44.91
C GLY A 763 40.63 5.97 46.16
N ILE A 764 39.31 5.82 46.00
CA ILE A 764 38.28 6.10 47.02
C ILE A 764 38.61 5.55 48.42
N MET A 765 39.27 4.39 48.54
CA MET A 765 39.74 3.84 49.82
C MET A 765 40.81 4.70 50.52
N ALA A 766 41.72 5.35 49.78
CA ALA A 766 42.68 6.30 50.35
C ALA A 766 41.96 7.57 50.87
N SER A 767 40.93 8.03 50.17
CA SER A 767 40.07 9.16 50.62
C SER A 767 39.22 8.82 51.84
N LEU A 768 38.97 7.53 52.12
CA LEU A 768 38.28 7.05 53.33
C LEU A 768 39.19 6.97 54.57
N TYR A 769 40.51 6.81 54.40
CA TYR A 769 41.47 6.70 55.50
C TYR A 769 42.43 7.89 55.64
N SER A 770 42.40 8.85 54.72
CA SER A 770 43.16 10.11 54.82
C SER A 770 42.21 11.29 55.03
N SER A 771 42.64 12.28 55.83
CA SER A 771 41.84 13.44 56.22
C SER A 771 41.74 14.52 55.13
N HIS A 772 41.66 14.13 53.86
CA HIS A 772 41.66 15.04 52.71
C HIS A 772 40.47 14.75 51.78
N PRO A 773 39.36 15.50 51.87
CA PRO A 773 38.15 15.27 51.09
C PRO A 773 38.33 15.79 49.66
N ALA A 774 39.05 15.03 48.83
CA ALA A 774 39.49 15.44 47.50
C ALA A 774 38.82 14.70 46.33
N ASP A 775 37.90 13.77 46.60
CA ASP A 775 37.28 12.92 45.56
C ASP A 775 35.75 13.03 45.53
N SER A 776 35.21 13.60 44.45
CA SER A 776 33.76 13.75 44.21
C SER A 776 33.03 12.42 43.94
N GLY A 777 33.77 11.30 43.83
CA GLY A 777 33.23 9.96 43.71
C GLY A 777 32.87 9.28 45.04
N LEU A 778 33.28 9.83 46.19
CA LEU A 778 32.92 9.29 47.50
C LEU A 778 31.53 9.79 47.92
N THR A 779 30.47 9.16 47.40
CA THR A 779 29.09 9.43 47.82
C THR A 779 28.77 8.75 49.16
N LEU A 780 27.74 9.26 49.86
CA LEU A 780 27.28 8.69 51.12
C LEU A 780 26.80 7.24 50.95
N ASP A 781 26.07 6.95 49.87
CA ASP A 781 25.60 5.59 49.59
C ASP A 781 26.77 4.62 49.36
N LEU A 782 27.84 5.06 48.68
CA LEU A 782 29.03 4.26 48.46
C LEU A 782 29.81 4.03 49.76
N SER A 783 29.87 5.00 50.68
CA SER A 783 30.53 4.81 51.98
C SER A 783 29.72 3.88 52.90
N LEU A 784 28.39 3.90 52.82
CA LEU A 784 27.51 2.94 53.52
C LEU A 784 27.61 1.53 52.93
N GLU A 785 27.71 1.41 51.61
CA GLU A 785 27.92 0.15 50.88
C GLU A 785 29.29 -0.49 51.22
N ILE A 786 30.35 0.34 51.31
CA ILE A 786 31.68 -0.11 51.76
C ILE A 786 31.65 -0.55 53.22
N ASN A 787 30.98 0.20 54.11
CA ASN A 787 30.83 -0.20 55.52
C ASN A 787 30.06 -1.52 55.66
N ARG A 788 28.96 -1.72 54.92
CA ARG A 788 28.23 -3.01 54.90
C ARG A 788 29.12 -4.18 54.44
N LYS A 789 29.94 -3.97 53.41
CA LYS A 789 30.87 -5.01 52.92
C LYS A 789 32.01 -5.30 53.88
N LEU A 790 32.59 -4.28 54.52
CA LEU A 790 33.58 -4.46 55.58
C LEU A 790 32.96 -5.18 56.79
N GLN A 791 31.75 -4.81 57.21
CA GLN A 791 31.03 -5.49 58.28
C GLN A 791 30.77 -6.96 57.93
N ALA A 792 30.27 -7.28 56.74
CA ALA A 792 30.03 -8.66 56.31
C ALA A 792 31.33 -9.51 56.25
N VAL A 793 32.46 -8.92 55.84
CA VAL A 793 33.78 -9.58 55.88
C VAL A 793 34.26 -9.79 57.32
N LEU A 794 34.00 -8.84 58.22
CA LEU A 794 34.35 -8.93 59.63
C LEU A 794 33.48 -9.97 60.36
N GLU A 795 32.20 -10.06 60.00
CA GLU A 795 31.25 -11.10 60.44
C GLU A 795 31.64 -12.49 59.93
N ASP A 796 31.98 -12.68 58.64
CA ASP A 796 32.53 -13.96 58.15
C ASP A 796 33.88 -14.31 58.78
N THR A 797 34.74 -13.32 59.03
CA THR A 797 36.04 -13.53 59.69
C THR A 797 35.87 -13.93 61.17
N LEU A 798 34.91 -13.34 61.87
CA LEU A 798 34.49 -13.77 63.21
C LEU A 798 33.88 -15.18 63.18
N LEU A 799 32.97 -15.44 62.24
CA LEU A 799 32.33 -16.75 62.07
C LEU A 799 33.37 -17.84 61.76
N LYS A 800 34.36 -17.57 60.91
CA LYS A 800 35.52 -18.46 60.67
C LYS A 800 36.36 -18.66 61.92
N ASN A 801 36.67 -17.60 62.68
CA ASN A 801 37.45 -17.73 63.91
C ASN A 801 36.70 -18.54 64.99
N ILE A 802 35.40 -18.33 65.13
CA ILE A 802 34.51 -19.12 66.00
C ILE A 802 34.50 -20.58 65.54
N THR A 803 34.29 -20.82 64.24
CA THR A 803 34.28 -22.17 63.65
C THR A 803 35.63 -22.88 63.86
N LEU A 804 36.75 -22.19 63.65
CA LEU A 804 38.10 -22.73 63.87
C LEU A 804 38.39 -23.01 65.35
N LYS A 805 37.94 -22.15 66.28
CA LYS A 805 38.04 -22.43 67.73
C LYS A 805 37.17 -23.60 68.17
N VAL A 806 35.96 -23.74 67.64
CA VAL A 806 35.07 -24.89 67.91
C VAL A 806 35.59 -26.17 67.23
N SER A 807 36.36 -26.04 66.14
CA SER A 807 37.02 -27.17 65.46
C SER A 807 38.30 -27.66 66.14
N SER A 808 38.78 -26.98 67.19
CA SER A 808 39.91 -27.45 68.00
C SER A 808 39.40 -28.23 69.22
N PRO A 809 39.72 -29.53 69.35
CA PRO A 809 39.62 -30.23 70.63
C PRO A 809 40.51 -29.54 71.70
N PRO A 810 40.25 -29.78 72.99
CA PRO A 810 41.04 -29.19 74.08
C PRO A 810 42.49 -29.70 74.09
N GLU A 811 43.36 -28.98 74.82
CA GLU A 811 44.83 -29.07 74.82
C GLU A 811 45.40 -30.35 75.49
N GLY A 812 44.89 -31.53 75.13
CA GLY A 812 45.13 -32.79 75.87
C GLY A 812 46.11 -33.80 75.26
N ILE A 813 46.68 -33.56 74.06
CA ILE A 813 47.39 -34.60 73.27
C ILE A 813 48.90 -34.38 73.12
N ILE A 814 49.43 -33.19 73.44
CA ILE A 814 50.86 -32.86 73.23
C ILE A 814 51.80 -33.48 74.30
N LEU A 815 51.25 -34.05 75.38
CA LEU A 815 52.00 -34.61 76.52
C LEU A 815 52.22 -36.14 76.47
N LYS A 816 52.28 -36.76 75.28
CA LYS A 816 52.47 -38.22 75.15
C LYS A 816 53.49 -38.73 74.13
N SER A 817 54.37 -37.85 73.64
CA SER A 817 55.48 -38.22 72.73
C SER A 817 56.87 -37.78 73.22
N ILE A 818 56.98 -37.30 74.46
CA ILE A 818 58.25 -37.00 75.13
C ILE A 818 58.15 -37.51 76.57
N LEU A 819 59.00 -38.50 76.90
CA LEU A 819 59.10 -39.24 78.17
C LEU A 819 57.96 -40.26 78.47
N LEU A 820 58.38 -41.54 78.52
CA LEU A 820 57.68 -42.76 78.94
C LEU A 820 56.40 -43.15 78.17
#